data_AF-A0A2T2RF90-F1
#
_entry.id   AF-A0A2T2RF90-F1
#
_cell.length_a   1.000
_cell.length_b   1.000
_cell.length_c   1.000
_cell.angle_alpha   90.00
_cell.angle_beta   90.00
_cell.angle_gamma   90.00
#
_symmetry.space_group_name_H-M   'P 1'
#
loop_
_entity.id
_entity.type
_entity.pdbx_description
1 polymer ?
#
loop_
_entity_poly.entity_id
_entity_poly.type
_entity_poly.pdbx_seq_one_letter_code
_entity_poly.pdbx_strand_id
1 'polypeptide(L)'
;MTQLDPENWANEILKLCQASPVGKRLPNAFYVHLSAVSALPLQLQAYEQQAQIRLDKEVADATLIKFSFSEPKLSYLFYPTFDEDPHPPLYASVQVDLLTAEVSYRRYDEAANPPILHRKEAFVTPDYPYYQQFVQLTQQEKKLGLLNQARFIGTKREWEQRLRDRAVEIKGHEVIVHDTSAAPPKKPKIERHKAAIVRQQLSRPVRVALEAELFTSDTTFFDYGCGHGGDVQRIAEKGYESRGWDPYYHPDAPLVEADIVNLGYVINVIEDTAERREALLKAWELTRRVLIVSAQVLINDSANRQVAYGDGVITRRNTFQKYYEQEELKSYIDQILEVDAVAIGLGIYLVFRDQTEAETFRASRFRSHAATPRLQKRVRRFEDYQVLLTPLMDFMTERGRLPAKGELPEEPQIKAELGGLRRAFKVILQATNQEDWNAIAQQRTEELKLYLATALLTHRPKLKDFSDTVREDIKGLFGTFKHACAEAEAMLFSLGDQAVIEEKIRNSKIGLKLNKSLLVHLSCLEELDPLLRLYEACASRTIGRLEEVTVVQFYVGKPKIAYLSYPEFDSDPHPALKAKMEVNLSDLKVNYTEYHQDNPPILHEKEKLVSSDYPLYEKFARLTKQERDWGLLDDFKAIRDRRGWLKRLEENGAELKGYQLRWRKDLDPYRLKILKNQVQKRRMQHKKNQQKKKAKNSTTEA
;
A
#
# COMPACT_ATOMS: atom_id res chain seq x y z
N MET A 1 14.98 -5.40 -43.78
CA MET A 1 14.72 -4.64 -42.54
C MET A 1 13.29 -4.93 -42.13
N THR A 2 13.09 -5.92 -41.28
CA THR A 2 11.80 -6.24 -40.66
C THR A 2 11.53 -5.18 -39.58
N GLN A 3 10.31 -4.64 -39.54
CA GLN A 3 9.87 -3.80 -38.41
C GLN A 3 10.05 -4.60 -37.12
N LEU A 4 10.68 -4.00 -36.10
CA LEU A 4 10.75 -4.54 -34.75
C LEU A 4 9.31 -4.68 -34.23
N ASP A 5 8.81 -5.91 -34.18
CA ASP A 5 7.48 -6.24 -33.67
C ASP A 5 7.60 -6.65 -32.18
N PRO A 6 6.99 -5.89 -31.25
CA PRO A 6 7.02 -6.20 -29.82
C PRO A 6 6.47 -7.59 -29.48
N GLU A 7 5.51 -8.10 -30.24
CA GLU A 7 4.90 -9.42 -29.99
C GLU A 7 5.85 -10.57 -30.30
N ASN A 8 6.82 -10.35 -31.20
CA ASN A 8 7.79 -11.35 -31.64
C ASN A 8 9.19 -11.19 -31.03
N TRP A 9 9.49 -10.02 -30.44
CA TRP A 9 10.79 -9.72 -29.83
C TRP A 9 11.26 -10.81 -28.86
N ALA A 10 10.41 -11.19 -27.89
CA ALA A 10 10.80 -12.13 -26.84
C ALA A 10 11.22 -13.49 -27.42
N ASN A 11 10.49 -14.00 -28.40
CA ASN A 11 10.79 -15.30 -29.02
C ASN A 11 12.01 -15.22 -29.94
N GLU A 12 12.15 -14.13 -30.71
CA GLU A 12 13.28 -13.91 -31.61
C GLU A 12 14.59 -13.73 -30.84
N ILE A 13 14.60 -12.84 -29.84
CA ILE A 13 15.80 -12.52 -29.06
C ILE A 13 16.29 -13.74 -28.28
N LEU A 14 15.37 -14.54 -27.71
CA LEU A 14 15.72 -15.78 -27.01
C LEU A 14 16.40 -16.79 -27.94
N LYS A 15 15.89 -16.95 -29.16
CA LYS A 15 16.45 -17.87 -30.17
C LYS A 15 17.82 -17.40 -30.64
N LEU A 16 17.99 -16.11 -30.89
CA LEU A 16 19.27 -15.52 -31.29
C LEU A 16 20.32 -15.66 -30.18
N CYS A 17 19.97 -15.35 -28.93
CA CYS A 17 20.87 -15.50 -27.80
C CYS A 17 21.21 -16.97 -27.51
N GLN A 18 20.33 -17.92 -27.83
CA GLN A 18 20.64 -19.37 -27.76
C GLN A 18 21.67 -19.82 -28.78
N ALA A 19 21.69 -19.21 -29.96
CA ALA A 19 22.66 -19.51 -31.01
C ALA A 19 24.01 -18.81 -30.80
N SER A 20 24.13 -17.94 -29.78
CA SER A 20 25.37 -17.22 -29.51
C SER A 20 26.45 -18.13 -28.92
N PRO A 21 27.68 -18.13 -29.45
CA PRO A 21 28.79 -18.92 -28.92
C PRO A 21 29.39 -18.34 -27.63
N VAL A 22 29.07 -17.08 -27.30
CA VAL A 22 29.58 -16.33 -26.15
C VAL A 22 28.46 -15.53 -25.50
N GLY A 23 28.55 -15.27 -24.20
CA GLY A 23 27.60 -14.45 -23.44
C GLY A 23 26.88 -15.21 -22.32
N LYS A 24 26.56 -14.47 -21.25
CA LYS A 24 25.90 -14.99 -20.07
C LYS A 24 24.39 -14.80 -20.16
N ARG A 25 23.67 -15.92 -20.07
CA ARG A 25 22.21 -15.92 -20.07
C ARG A 25 21.66 -15.96 -18.65
N LEU A 26 20.71 -15.06 -18.36
CA LEU A 26 19.88 -15.04 -17.17
C LEU A 26 18.40 -15.20 -17.58
N PRO A 27 17.46 -15.45 -16.65
CA PRO A 27 16.05 -15.69 -16.99
C PRO A 27 15.40 -14.58 -17.83
N ASN A 28 15.76 -13.32 -17.57
CA ASN A 28 15.11 -12.16 -18.18
C ASN A 28 15.99 -11.37 -19.15
N ALA A 29 17.26 -11.76 -19.32
CA ALA A 29 18.21 -11.02 -20.15
C ALA A 29 19.44 -11.84 -20.54
N PHE A 30 20.11 -11.37 -21.59
CA PHE A 30 21.38 -11.88 -22.08
C PHE A 30 22.46 -10.79 -22.00
N TYR A 31 23.67 -11.16 -21.60
CA TYR A 31 24.76 -10.23 -21.34
C TYR A 31 26.02 -10.66 -22.08
N VAL A 32 26.73 -9.71 -22.68
CA VAL A 32 27.98 -9.96 -23.39
C VAL A 32 28.92 -8.76 -23.26
N HIS A 33 30.23 -9.02 -23.26
CA HIS A 33 31.24 -7.97 -23.23
C HIS A 33 31.38 -7.31 -24.61
N LEU A 34 31.71 -6.01 -24.66
CA LEU A 34 31.82 -5.27 -25.92
C LEU A 34 32.82 -5.90 -26.90
N SER A 35 33.94 -6.42 -26.39
CA SER A 35 34.95 -7.11 -27.21
C SER A 35 34.42 -8.37 -27.92
N ALA A 36 33.30 -8.92 -27.47
CA ALA A 36 32.72 -10.15 -27.98
C ALA A 36 31.52 -9.91 -28.91
N VAL A 37 31.17 -8.64 -29.21
CA VAL A 37 30.02 -8.29 -30.08
C VAL A 37 30.16 -8.88 -31.48
N SER A 38 31.37 -8.85 -32.05
CA SER A 38 31.66 -9.40 -33.38
C SER A 38 31.44 -10.92 -33.48
N ALA A 39 31.41 -11.63 -32.34
CA ALA A 39 31.15 -13.07 -32.26
C ALA A 39 29.65 -13.40 -32.08
N LEU A 40 28.78 -12.41 -31.90
CA LEU A 40 27.34 -12.61 -31.80
C LEU A 40 26.71 -12.93 -33.17
N PRO A 41 25.51 -13.53 -33.23
CA PRO A 41 24.72 -13.59 -34.45
C PRO A 41 24.52 -12.21 -35.09
N LEU A 42 24.57 -12.13 -36.42
CA LEU A 42 24.48 -10.87 -37.19
C LEU A 42 23.28 -10.00 -36.80
N GLN A 43 22.16 -10.61 -36.45
CA GLN A 43 20.97 -9.88 -36.02
C GLN A 43 21.16 -9.17 -34.67
N LEU A 44 21.86 -9.79 -33.70
CA LEU A 44 22.20 -9.14 -32.43
C LEU A 44 23.19 -7.99 -32.64
N GLN A 45 24.13 -8.15 -33.56
CA GLN A 45 25.05 -7.08 -33.98
C GLN A 45 24.27 -5.91 -34.60
N ALA A 46 23.26 -6.19 -35.43
CA ALA A 46 22.41 -5.15 -36.02
C ALA A 46 21.62 -4.36 -34.96
N TYR A 47 21.07 -5.04 -33.94
CA TYR A 47 20.39 -4.35 -32.84
C TYR A 47 21.34 -3.48 -32.01
N GLU A 48 22.55 -3.97 -31.77
CA GLU A 48 23.60 -3.19 -31.09
C GLU A 48 23.97 -1.95 -31.90
N GLN A 49 24.25 -2.09 -33.20
CA GLN A 49 24.54 -0.95 -34.09
C GLN A 49 23.41 0.08 -34.11
N GLN A 50 22.15 -0.37 -34.14
CA GLN A 50 20.98 0.50 -34.08
C GLN A 50 20.93 1.29 -32.76
N ALA A 51 21.23 0.65 -31.63
CA ALA A 51 21.31 1.32 -30.34
C ALA A 51 22.52 2.26 -30.26
N GLN A 52 23.66 1.87 -30.82
CA GLN A 52 24.92 2.61 -30.76
C GLN A 52 24.83 3.97 -31.47
N ILE A 53 24.11 4.06 -32.59
CA ILE A 53 23.88 5.32 -33.31
C ILE A 53 23.16 6.37 -32.44
N ARG A 54 22.47 5.93 -31.38
CA ARG A 54 21.73 6.80 -30.45
C ARG A 54 22.54 7.25 -29.24
N LEU A 55 23.76 6.76 -29.08
CA LEU A 55 24.63 7.08 -27.97
C LEU A 55 25.57 8.23 -28.34
N ASP A 56 25.78 9.16 -27.41
CA ASP A 56 26.82 10.19 -27.54
C ASP A 56 28.22 9.54 -27.52
N LYS A 57 29.22 10.22 -28.10
CA LYS A 57 30.61 9.73 -28.19
C LYS A 57 31.25 9.38 -26.84
N GLU A 58 30.68 9.83 -25.73
CA GLU A 58 31.13 9.55 -24.35
C GLU A 58 30.75 8.13 -23.85
N VAL A 59 30.02 7.33 -24.65
CA VAL A 59 29.65 5.94 -24.32
C VAL A 59 30.70 4.91 -24.82
N ALA A 60 31.86 5.38 -25.27
CA ALA A 60 32.95 4.55 -25.81
C ALA A 60 33.52 3.53 -24.79
N ASP A 61 33.30 3.74 -23.49
CA ASP A 61 33.88 2.93 -22.41
C ASP A 61 32.88 1.94 -21.76
N ALA A 62 31.76 1.64 -22.44
CA ALA A 62 30.85 0.60 -21.97
C ALA A 62 31.57 -0.75 -21.87
N THR A 63 31.29 -1.51 -20.81
CA THR A 63 31.94 -2.81 -20.60
C THR A 63 31.07 -3.95 -21.12
N LEU A 64 29.79 -3.98 -20.70
CA LEU A 64 28.84 -5.03 -21.08
C LEU A 64 27.62 -4.45 -21.79
N ILE A 65 27.05 -5.25 -22.68
CA ILE A 65 25.74 -5.03 -23.30
C ILE A 65 24.77 -6.05 -22.73
N LYS A 66 23.63 -5.56 -22.26
CA LYS A 66 22.49 -6.36 -21.79
C LYS A 66 21.36 -6.25 -22.82
N PHE A 67 20.95 -7.38 -23.37
CA PHE A 67 19.75 -7.53 -24.19
C PHE A 67 18.59 -7.96 -23.28
N SER A 68 17.52 -7.16 -23.25
CA SER A 68 16.30 -7.51 -22.51
C SER A 68 15.46 -8.54 -23.28
N PHE A 69 14.92 -9.54 -22.58
CA PHE A 69 14.02 -10.52 -23.22
C PHE A 69 12.56 -10.07 -23.24
N SER A 70 12.15 -9.22 -22.30
CA SER A 70 10.76 -8.77 -22.17
C SER A 70 10.43 -7.57 -23.03
N GLU A 71 11.42 -6.75 -23.34
CA GLU A 71 11.25 -5.47 -24.03
C GLU A 71 12.38 -5.26 -25.03
N PRO A 72 12.14 -4.58 -26.18
CA PRO A 72 13.15 -4.27 -27.19
C PRO A 72 14.10 -3.16 -26.72
N LYS A 73 14.84 -3.44 -25.64
CA LYS A 73 15.76 -2.53 -24.98
C LYS A 73 17.13 -3.15 -24.82
N LEU A 74 18.15 -2.35 -25.10
CA LEU A 74 19.55 -2.67 -24.84
C LEU A 74 20.04 -1.80 -23.69
N SER A 75 20.91 -2.34 -22.83
CA SER A 75 21.55 -1.56 -21.77
C SER A 75 23.06 -1.74 -21.79
N TYR A 76 23.77 -0.63 -21.86
CA TYR A 76 25.22 -0.54 -21.74
C TYR A 76 25.58 -0.35 -20.27
N LEU A 77 26.40 -1.25 -19.74
CA LEU A 77 26.78 -1.30 -18.34
C LEU A 77 28.28 -1.00 -18.19
N PHE A 78 28.60 -0.14 -17.25
CA PHE A 78 29.96 0.35 -17.03
C PHE A 78 30.56 -0.28 -15.78
N TYR A 79 31.66 -1.00 -15.96
CA TYR A 79 32.48 -1.60 -14.90
C TYR A 79 33.93 -1.15 -15.11
N PRO A 80 34.33 0.03 -14.61
CA PRO A 80 35.66 0.59 -14.86
C PRO A 80 36.81 -0.29 -14.36
N THR A 81 36.56 -1.16 -13.38
CA THR A 81 37.51 -2.11 -12.81
C THR A 81 37.25 -3.55 -13.28
N PHE A 82 36.69 -3.73 -14.48
CA PHE A 82 36.23 -5.03 -14.96
C PHE A 82 37.34 -6.08 -14.98
N ASP A 83 38.57 -5.70 -15.31
CA ASP A 83 39.69 -6.63 -15.38
C ASP A 83 40.33 -6.83 -14.00
N GLU A 84 40.54 -5.74 -13.26
CA GLU A 84 41.30 -5.70 -12.02
C GLU A 84 40.54 -6.28 -10.82
N ASP A 85 39.25 -5.96 -10.69
CA ASP A 85 38.43 -6.44 -9.59
C ASP A 85 37.87 -7.82 -9.95
N PRO A 86 37.97 -8.85 -9.08
CA PRO A 86 37.32 -10.14 -9.33
C PRO A 86 35.79 -10.02 -9.43
N HIS A 87 35.20 -9.06 -8.72
CA HIS A 87 33.75 -8.82 -8.60
C HIS A 87 33.41 -7.34 -8.73
N PRO A 88 33.65 -6.73 -9.91
CA PRO A 88 33.56 -5.29 -10.08
C PRO A 88 32.13 -4.79 -9.79
N PRO A 89 31.97 -3.68 -9.04
CA PRO A 89 30.68 -3.05 -8.84
C PRO A 89 30.22 -2.32 -10.10
N LEU A 90 28.91 -2.32 -10.35
CA LEU A 90 28.32 -1.53 -11.43
C LEU A 90 28.50 -0.04 -11.12
N TYR A 91 29.10 0.70 -12.04
CA TYR A 91 29.34 2.14 -11.89
C TYR A 91 28.17 2.97 -12.46
N ALA A 92 27.74 2.64 -13.67
CA ALA A 92 26.66 3.31 -14.37
C ALA A 92 25.95 2.37 -15.34
N SER A 93 24.78 2.77 -15.82
CA SER A 93 24.10 2.13 -16.94
C SER A 93 23.44 3.15 -17.86
N VAL A 94 23.56 2.94 -19.18
CA VAL A 94 22.77 3.62 -20.20
C VAL A 94 21.81 2.61 -20.82
N GLN A 95 20.52 2.90 -20.86
CA GLN A 95 19.53 2.06 -21.53
C GLN A 95 18.96 2.78 -22.74
N VAL A 96 18.87 2.06 -23.85
CA VAL A 96 18.32 2.53 -25.13
C VAL A 96 17.09 1.69 -25.48
N ASP A 97 15.98 2.37 -25.75
CA ASP A 97 14.78 1.75 -26.31
C ASP A 97 14.88 1.74 -27.84
N LEU A 98 14.82 0.55 -28.44
CA LEU A 98 15.00 0.39 -29.88
C LEU A 98 13.78 0.88 -30.70
N LEU A 99 12.61 1.01 -30.06
CA LEU A 99 11.38 1.47 -30.72
C LEU A 99 11.26 2.99 -30.65
N THR A 100 11.41 3.56 -29.45
CA THR A 100 11.19 5.00 -29.22
C THR A 100 12.45 5.83 -29.44
N ALA A 101 13.63 5.18 -29.50
CA ALA A 101 14.94 5.81 -29.49
C ALA A 101 15.23 6.66 -28.23
N GLU A 102 14.46 6.46 -27.15
CA GLU A 102 14.73 7.11 -25.86
C GLU A 102 15.97 6.51 -25.19
N VAL A 103 16.78 7.39 -24.60
CA VAL A 103 18.01 7.03 -23.87
C VAL A 103 17.84 7.45 -22.42
N SER A 104 18.11 6.53 -21.50
CA SER A 104 18.08 6.79 -20.06
C SER A 104 19.43 6.45 -19.41
N TYR A 105 19.89 7.32 -18.52
CA TYR A 105 21.16 7.17 -17.81
C TYR A 105 20.93 7.03 -16.31
N ARG A 106 21.70 6.14 -15.67
CA ARG A 106 21.65 5.93 -14.21
C ARG A 106 23.05 5.67 -13.65
N ARG A 107 23.38 6.31 -12.53
CA ARG A 107 24.62 6.12 -11.76
C ARG A 107 24.39 5.25 -10.53
N TYR A 108 25.43 4.53 -10.13
CA TYR A 108 25.43 3.59 -8.99
C TYR A 108 26.65 3.78 -8.08
N ASP A 109 27.56 4.71 -8.37
CA ASP A 109 28.81 4.91 -7.65
C ASP A 109 28.63 5.49 -6.23
N GLU A 110 27.52 6.18 -5.97
CA GLU A 110 27.14 6.64 -4.63
C GLU A 110 26.38 5.57 -3.82
N ALA A 111 26.04 4.42 -4.41
CA ALA A 111 25.30 3.38 -3.72
C ALA A 111 26.19 2.66 -2.70
N ALA A 112 25.75 2.61 -1.44
CA ALA A 112 26.48 1.89 -0.37
C ALA A 112 26.57 0.37 -0.61
N ASN A 113 25.68 -0.19 -1.45
CA ASN A 113 25.63 -1.61 -1.79
C ASN A 113 25.33 -1.82 -3.29
N PRO A 114 26.31 -1.56 -4.18
CA PRO A 114 26.08 -1.65 -5.61
C PRO A 114 25.93 -3.11 -6.06
N PRO A 115 25.21 -3.37 -7.17
CA PRO A 115 25.26 -4.65 -7.85
C PRO A 115 26.69 -4.98 -8.28
N ILE A 116 27.09 -6.24 -8.18
CA ILE A 116 28.43 -6.71 -8.59
C ILE A 116 28.33 -7.79 -9.66
N LEU A 117 29.42 -7.94 -10.41
CA LEU A 117 29.51 -8.92 -11.48
C LEU A 117 30.18 -10.22 -11.01
N HIS A 118 29.58 -11.36 -11.32
CA HIS A 118 30.19 -12.69 -11.13
C HIS A 118 30.37 -13.40 -12.46
N ARG A 119 31.28 -14.38 -12.47
CA ARG A 119 31.51 -15.27 -13.60
C ARG A 119 31.87 -14.50 -14.87
N LYS A 120 32.97 -13.74 -14.79
CA LYS A 120 33.41 -12.87 -15.87
C LYS A 120 33.74 -13.64 -17.15
N GLU A 121 34.14 -14.91 -17.03
CA GLU A 121 34.44 -15.82 -18.15
C GLU A 121 33.25 -16.04 -19.09
N ALA A 122 32.02 -15.85 -18.59
CA ALA A 122 30.82 -16.06 -19.39
C ALA A 122 30.50 -14.90 -20.36
N PHE A 123 31.08 -13.72 -20.16
CA PHE A 123 30.77 -12.53 -20.98
C PHE A 123 31.75 -12.32 -22.13
N VAL A 124 32.95 -12.90 -22.06
CA VAL A 124 34.07 -12.67 -22.99
C VAL A 124 34.39 -13.93 -23.79
N THR A 125 35.08 -13.76 -24.93
CA THR A 125 35.56 -14.87 -25.77
C THR A 125 36.82 -15.52 -25.19
N PRO A 126 37.17 -16.76 -25.59
CA PRO A 126 38.35 -17.48 -25.07
C PRO A 126 39.70 -16.82 -25.35
N ASP A 127 39.79 -15.94 -26.35
CA ASP A 127 40.98 -15.15 -26.72
C ASP A 127 41.12 -13.85 -25.90
N TYR A 128 40.17 -13.55 -25.02
CA TYR A 128 40.26 -12.38 -24.13
C TYR A 128 41.46 -12.51 -23.19
N PRO A 129 42.29 -11.45 -23.01
CA PRO A 129 43.58 -11.55 -22.30
C PRO A 129 43.51 -12.20 -20.91
N TYR A 130 42.45 -11.92 -20.15
CA TYR A 130 42.25 -12.44 -18.79
C TYR A 130 41.28 -13.64 -18.70
N TYR A 131 40.90 -14.24 -19.83
CA TYR A 131 39.90 -15.32 -19.88
C TYR A 131 40.24 -16.49 -18.94
N GLN A 132 41.47 -17.01 -19.03
CA GLN A 132 41.91 -18.15 -18.22
C GLN A 132 41.88 -17.85 -16.72
N GLN A 133 42.24 -16.62 -16.34
CA GLN A 133 42.20 -16.16 -14.96
C GLN A 133 40.75 -16.12 -14.43
N PHE A 134 39.79 -15.64 -15.22
CA PHE A 134 38.38 -15.62 -14.84
C PHE A 134 37.78 -17.03 -14.74
N VAL A 135 38.18 -17.95 -15.63
CA VAL A 135 37.78 -19.35 -15.58
C VAL A 135 38.29 -20.00 -14.29
N GLN A 136 39.57 -19.80 -13.95
CA GLN A 136 40.18 -20.34 -12.74
C GLN A 136 39.48 -19.84 -11.48
N LEU A 137 39.26 -18.53 -11.35
CA LEU A 137 38.51 -17.94 -10.23
C LEU A 137 37.13 -18.58 -10.10
N THR A 138 36.37 -18.63 -11.19
CA THR A 138 35.02 -19.20 -11.17
C THR A 138 35.02 -20.68 -10.77
N GLN A 139 36.01 -21.46 -11.20
CA GLN A 139 36.13 -22.86 -10.80
C GLN A 139 36.44 -23.01 -9.30
N GLN A 140 37.34 -22.18 -8.76
CA GLN A 140 37.65 -22.16 -7.32
C GLN A 140 36.40 -21.80 -6.49
N GLU A 141 35.64 -20.80 -6.92
CA GLU A 141 34.40 -20.37 -6.26
C GLU A 141 33.29 -21.40 -6.32
N LYS A 142 33.12 -22.08 -7.47
CA LYS A 142 32.17 -23.19 -7.62
C LYS A 142 32.53 -24.35 -6.71
N LYS A 143 33.82 -24.72 -6.63
CA LYS A 143 34.29 -25.82 -5.78
C LYS A 143 33.97 -25.57 -4.30
N LEU A 144 34.04 -24.31 -3.88
CA LEU A 144 33.69 -23.88 -2.51
C LEU A 144 32.20 -23.57 -2.34
N GLY A 145 31.39 -23.70 -3.39
CA GLY A 145 29.95 -23.43 -3.37
C GLY A 145 29.60 -21.95 -3.12
N LEU A 146 30.51 -21.01 -3.40
CA LEU A 146 30.29 -19.57 -3.22
C LEU A 146 29.25 -19.02 -4.21
N LEU A 147 29.16 -19.62 -5.39
CA LEU A 147 28.22 -19.23 -6.45
C LEU A 147 26.85 -19.92 -6.34
N ASN A 148 26.59 -20.69 -5.28
CA ASN A 148 25.30 -21.31 -5.04
C ASN A 148 24.27 -20.25 -4.62
N GLN A 149 22.99 -20.50 -4.96
CA GLN A 149 21.88 -19.57 -4.68
C GLN A 149 22.14 -18.16 -5.23
N ALA A 150 22.43 -18.07 -6.54
CA ALA A 150 22.86 -16.86 -7.24
C ALA A 150 21.99 -15.60 -7.01
N ARG A 151 20.73 -15.75 -6.58
CA ARG A 151 19.82 -14.66 -6.21
C ARG A 151 20.26 -13.86 -4.96
N PHE A 152 21.13 -14.42 -4.12
CA PHE A 152 21.56 -13.82 -2.85
C PHE A 152 23.01 -13.33 -2.85
N ILE A 153 23.66 -13.25 -4.02
CA ILE A 153 25.06 -12.79 -4.12
C ILE A 153 25.22 -11.57 -5.04
N GLY A 154 24.15 -11.08 -5.65
CA GLY A 154 24.23 -10.08 -6.73
C GLY A 154 24.67 -8.67 -6.33
N THR A 155 24.94 -8.42 -5.05
CA THR A 155 25.29 -7.11 -4.48
C THR A 155 26.51 -7.24 -3.57
N LYS A 156 27.32 -6.18 -3.53
CA LYS A 156 28.65 -6.18 -2.90
C LYS A 156 28.64 -6.68 -1.45
N ARG A 157 27.72 -6.18 -0.64
CA ARG A 157 27.62 -6.49 0.80
C ARG A 157 27.30 -7.97 1.04
N GLU A 158 26.36 -8.52 0.29
CA GLU A 158 25.91 -9.91 0.38
C GLU A 158 27.03 -10.87 -0.05
N TRP A 159 27.81 -10.47 -1.05
CA TRP A 159 28.99 -11.23 -1.48
C TRP A 159 30.12 -11.20 -0.46
N GLU A 160 30.47 -10.03 0.08
CA GLU A 160 31.47 -9.93 1.14
C GLU A 160 31.05 -10.73 2.38
N GLN A 161 29.75 -10.77 2.70
CA GLN A 161 29.23 -11.61 3.77
C GLN A 161 29.41 -13.10 3.45
N ARG A 162 29.13 -13.53 2.21
CA ARG A 162 29.34 -14.91 1.76
C ARG A 162 30.79 -15.36 1.92
N LEU A 163 31.74 -14.49 1.56
CA LEU A 163 33.17 -14.74 1.71
C LEU A 163 33.54 -14.91 3.19
N ARG A 164 33.07 -13.99 4.06
CA ARG A 164 33.25 -14.10 5.52
C ARG A 164 32.67 -15.38 6.11
N ASP A 165 31.45 -15.73 5.74
CA ASP A 165 30.74 -16.93 6.25
C ASP A 165 31.47 -18.24 5.90
N ARG A 166 32.24 -18.24 4.81
CA ARG A 166 33.02 -19.39 4.36
C ARG A 166 34.48 -19.33 4.75
N ALA A 167 34.91 -18.30 5.50
CA ALA A 167 36.31 -18.04 5.86
C ALA A 167 37.23 -17.99 4.61
N VAL A 168 36.72 -17.39 3.55
CA VAL A 168 37.39 -17.26 2.27
C VAL A 168 37.68 -15.78 2.01
N GLU A 169 38.85 -15.51 1.45
CA GLU A 169 39.21 -14.19 0.93
C GLU A 169 39.57 -14.33 -0.55
N ILE A 170 39.26 -13.31 -1.35
CA ILE A 170 39.70 -13.25 -2.74
C ILE A 170 40.78 -12.16 -2.82
N LYS A 171 42.01 -12.54 -3.19
CA LYS A 171 43.10 -11.58 -3.46
C LYS A 171 43.48 -11.69 -4.93
N GLY A 172 43.35 -10.58 -5.65
CA GLY A 172 43.37 -10.61 -7.12
C GLY A 172 42.22 -11.48 -7.62
N HIS A 173 42.52 -12.50 -8.43
CA HIS A 173 41.55 -13.49 -8.93
C HIS A 173 41.82 -14.89 -8.39
N GLU A 174 42.42 -14.97 -7.19
CA GLU A 174 42.65 -16.24 -6.50
C GLU A 174 41.89 -16.30 -5.18
N VAL A 175 41.31 -17.46 -4.93
CA VAL A 175 40.56 -17.76 -3.71
C VAL A 175 41.49 -18.32 -2.65
N ILE A 176 41.67 -17.58 -1.56
CA ILE A 176 42.46 -17.98 -0.39
C ILE A 176 41.49 -18.52 0.67
N VAL A 177 41.63 -19.80 0.96
CA VAL A 177 40.89 -20.45 2.06
C VAL A 177 41.74 -20.34 3.32
N HIS A 178 41.20 -19.73 4.37
CA HIS A 178 41.90 -19.67 5.65
C HIS A 178 41.63 -20.96 6.44
N ASP A 179 42.69 -21.61 6.90
CA ASP A 179 42.62 -22.91 7.58
C ASP A 179 41.92 -22.76 8.94
N THR A 180 40.79 -23.45 9.10
CA THR A 180 39.95 -23.38 10.31
C THR A 180 40.32 -24.51 11.28
N SER A 181 41.57 -24.51 11.77
CA SER A 181 41.90 -25.15 13.04
C SER A 181 41.52 -24.26 14.25
N ALA A 182 41.12 -23.01 13.99
CA ALA A 182 40.33 -22.22 14.92
C ALA A 182 38.85 -22.47 14.64
N ALA A 183 38.09 -22.77 15.70
CA ALA A 183 36.64 -22.90 15.70
C ALA A 183 35.96 -21.85 14.79
N PRO A 184 34.84 -22.18 14.12
CA PRO A 184 34.15 -21.23 13.24
C PRO A 184 34.02 -19.89 13.97
N PRO A 185 34.25 -18.73 13.30
CA PRO A 185 34.06 -17.45 13.96
C PRO A 185 32.69 -17.50 14.61
N LYS A 186 32.64 -17.42 15.95
CA LYS A 186 31.40 -17.55 16.70
C LYS A 186 30.42 -16.59 16.04
N LYS A 187 29.42 -17.11 15.31
CA LYS A 187 28.30 -16.29 14.84
C LYS A 187 27.91 -15.43 16.03
N PRO A 188 27.82 -14.10 15.91
CA PRO A 188 27.40 -13.28 17.04
C PRO A 188 26.15 -13.94 17.59
N LYS A 189 26.16 -14.27 18.88
CA LYS A 189 25.03 -14.98 19.51
C LYS A 189 23.85 -14.00 19.45
N ILE A 190 23.01 -14.15 18.43
CA ILE A 190 21.85 -13.28 18.25
C ILE A 190 20.86 -13.65 19.34
N GLU A 191 20.59 -12.70 20.21
CA GLU A 191 19.69 -12.89 21.34
C GLU A 191 18.27 -12.54 20.91
N ARG A 192 17.72 -13.29 19.94
CA ARG A 192 16.42 -13.03 19.30
C ARG A 192 15.30 -12.78 20.31
N HIS A 193 15.31 -13.52 21.43
CA HIS A 193 14.36 -13.36 22.53
C HIS A 193 14.29 -11.92 23.08
N LYS A 194 15.37 -11.13 23.01
CA LYS A 194 15.39 -9.72 23.45
C LYS A 194 14.65 -8.75 22.52
N ALA A 195 14.20 -9.22 21.35
CA ALA A 195 13.35 -8.43 20.46
C ALA A 195 11.89 -8.41 20.93
N ALA A 196 11.46 -9.38 21.76
CA ALA A 196 10.14 -9.36 22.38
C ALA A 196 10.04 -8.21 23.39
N ILE A 197 9.01 -7.38 23.26
CA ILE A 197 8.79 -6.20 24.12
C ILE A 197 7.54 -6.43 24.96
N VAL A 198 7.65 -6.19 26.27
CA VAL A 198 6.50 -6.14 27.17
C VAL A 198 5.70 -4.88 26.88
N ARG A 199 4.43 -5.04 26.51
CA ARG A 199 3.49 -3.96 26.18
C ARG A 199 2.25 -4.03 27.06
N GLN A 200 1.55 -2.90 27.23
CA GLN A 200 0.29 -2.80 27.98
C GLN A 200 -0.97 -2.89 27.11
N GLN A 201 -0.81 -3.01 25.79
CA GLN A 201 -1.91 -3.08 24.83
C GLN A 201 -1.71 -4.28 23.89
N LEU A 202 -2.77 -4.66 23.18
CA LEU A 202 -2.67 -5.61 22.06
C LEU A 202 -1.65 -5.11 21.03
N SER A 203 -0.94 -6.06 20.43
CA SER A 203 -0.09 -5.80 19.30
C SER A 203 -0.86 -5.25 18.12
N ARG A 204 -0.14 -4.48 17.31
CA ARG A 204 -0.66 -3.86 16.10
C ARG A 204 -1.35 -4.88 15.16
N PRO A 205 -0.74 -6.02 14.78
CA PRO A 205 -1.42 -7.01 13.92
C PRO A 205 -2.72 -7.55 14.52
N VAL A 206 -2.73 -7.86 15.82
CA VAL A 206 -3.91 -8.42 16.49
C VAL A 206 -5.02 -7.38 16.66
N ARG A 207 -4.66 -6.12 16.97
CA ARG A 207 -5.62 -5.02 17.10
C ARG A 207 -6.33 -4.73 15.78
N VAL A 208 -5.58 -4.60 14.68
CA VAL A 208 -6.18 -4.33 13.37
C VAL A 208 -7.06 -5.50 12.91
N ALA A 209 -6.67 -6.74 13.20
CA ALA A 209 -7.50 -7.91 12.92
C ALA A 209 -8.82 -7.92 13.73
N LEU A 210 -8.78 -7.46 14.98
CA LEU A 210 -9.98 -7.31 15.82
C LEU A 210 -10.90 -6.20 15.31
N GLU A 211 -10.35 -5.04 14.94
CA GLU A 211 -11.09 -3.93 14.32
C GLU A 211 -11.67 -4.29 12.96
N ALA A 212 -11.08 -5.26 12.27
CA ALA A 212 -11.57 -5.82 11.02
C ALA A 212 -12.69 -6.88 11.20
N GLU A 213 -13.20 -7.05 12.43
CA GLU A 213 -14.32 -7.95 12.78
C GLU A 213 -14.09 -9.42 12.41
N LEU A 214 -12.83 -9.88 12.38
CA LEU A 214 -12.50 -11.28 12.08
C LEU A 214 -12.83 -12.24 13.23
N PHE A 215 -12.93 -11.70 14.45
CA PHE A 215 -13.22 -12.47 15.66
C PHE A 215 -14.73 -12.54 15.88
N THR A 216 -15.25 -13.76 15.86
CA THR A 216 -16.64 -14.12 16.20
C THR A 216 -16.66 -14.84 17.56
N SER A 217 -17.82 -14.95 18.21
CA SER A 217 -17.94 -15.50 19.58
C SER A 217 -17.25 -16.85 19.80
N ASP A 218 -17.15 -17.69 18.77
CA ASP A 218 -16.58 -19.04 18.85
C ASP A 218 -15.17 -19.14 18.24
N THR A 219 -14.55 -18.00 17.90
CA THR A 219 -13.23 -17.96 17.26
C THR A 219 -12.13 -18.37 18.26
N THR A 220 -11.33 -19.35 17.86
CA THR A 220 -10.08 -19.74 18.54
C THR A 220 -8.89 -18.95 18.01
N PHE A 221 -7.97 -18.55 18.89
CA PHE A 221 -6.79 -17.73 18.58
C PHE A 221 -5.48 -18.40 19.03
N PHE A 222 -4.46 -18.37 18.16
CA PHE A 222 -3.12 -18.86 18.47
C PHE A 222 -2.04 -17.83 18.10
N ASP A 223 -1.14 -17.52 19.03
CA ASP A 223 -0.02 -16.60 18.80
C ASP A 223 1.31 -17.37 18.65
N TYR A 224 1.84 -17.43 17.43
CA TYR A 224 3.09 -18.10 17.09
C TYR A 224 4.26 -17.13 17.26
N GLY A 225 5.14 -17.40 18.22
CA GLY A 225 6.18 -16.47 18.68
C GLY A 225 5.63 -15.42 19.64
N CYS A 226 4.81 -15.84 20.61
CA CYS A 226 4.04 -14.93 21.49
C CYS A 226 4.91 -14.11 22.48
N GLY A 227 6.22 -14.38 22.55
CA GLY A 227 7.13 -13.74 23.50
C GLY A 227 6.64 -13.95 24.94
N HIS A 228 6.34 -12.85 25.62
CA HIS A 228 5.80 -12.87 26.98
C HIS A 228 4.29 -13.20 27.09
N GLY A 229 3.62 -13.56 25.98
CA GLY A 229 2.20 -13.96 26.01
C GLY A 229 1.19 -12.82 26.13
N GLY A 230 1.60 -11.57 25.91
CA GLY A 230 0.77 -10.39 26.16
C GLY A 230 -0.46 -10.23 25.25
N ASP A 231 -0.41 -10.76 24.03
CA ASP A 231 -1.58 -10.78 23.12
C ASP A 231 -2.51 -11.93 23.49
N VAL A 232 -1.95 -13.10 23.80
CA VAL A 232 -2.69 -14.28 24.28
C VAL A 232 -3.58 -13.94 25.47
N GLN A 233 -3.01 -13.29 26.48
CA GLN A 233 -3.74 -12.88 27.70
C GLN A 233 -4.89 -11.92 27.37
N ARG A 234 -4.65 -10.87 26.59
CA ARG A 234 -5.64 -9.83 26.31
C ARG A 234 -6.77 -10.28 25.39
N ILE A 235 -6.50 -11.22 24.49
CA ILE A 235 -7.54 -11.86 23.68
C ILE A 235 -8.40 -12.78 24.56
N ALA A 236 -7.79 -13.51 25.51
CA ALA A 236 -8.54 -14.29 26.50
C ALA A 236 -9.43 -13.41 27.40
N GLU A 237 -8.94 -12.25 27.84
CA GLU A 237 -9.71 -11.26 28.61
C GLU A 237 -10.94 -10.71 27.84
N LYS A 238 -10.91 -10.78 26.50
CA LYS A 238 -12.05 -10.43 25.63
C LYS A 238 -13.03 -11.59 25.39
N GLY A 239 -12.78 -12.76 25.97
CA GLY A 239 -13.69 -13.91 25.95
C GLY A 239 -13.38 -14.98 24.89
N TYR A 240 -12.27 -14.87 24.15
CA TYR A 240 -11.89 -15.85 23.12
C TYR A 240 -10.98 -16.95 23.67
N GLU A 241 -11.09 -18.18 23.16
CA GLU A 241 -10.11 -19.22 23.45
C GLU A 241 -8.77 -18.83 22.79
N SER A 242 -7.73 -18.70 23.61
CA SER A 242 -6.46 -18.09 23.21
C SER A 242 -5.29 -18.88 23.74
N ARG A 243 -4.34 -19.23 22.88
CA ARG A 243 -3.10 -19.95 23.23
C ARG A 243 -1.92 -19.34 22.49
N GLY A 244 -0.70 -19.68 22.88
CA GLY A 244 0.49 -19.24 22.16
C GLY A 244 1.72 -20.05 22.50
N TRP A 245 2.71 -19.97 21.62
CA TRP A 245 3.98 -20.65 21.72
C TRP A 245 5.11 -19.67 21.43
N ASP A 246 6.24 -19.83 22.12
CA ASP A 246 7.45 -19.07 21.85
C ASP A 246 8.68 -19.96 22.09
N PRO A 247 9.66 -20.00 21.18
CA PRO A 247 10.80 -20.91 21.30
C PRO A 247 11.69 -20.66 22.53
N TYR A 248 11.57 -19.49 23.17
CA TYR A 248 12.35 -19.14 24.36
C TYR A 248 11.48 -19.02 25.62
N TYR A 249 10.38 -18.27 25.55
CA TYR A 249 9.55 -17.96 26.72
C TYR A 249 8.53 -19.04 27.06
N HIS A 250 8.06 -19.77 26.04
CA HIS A 250 7.05 -20.82 26.18
C HIS A 250 7.38 -22.04 25.30
N PRO A 251 8.58 -22.66 25.45
CA PRO A 251 9.05 -23.70 24.52
C PRO A 251 8.24 -24.99 24.59
N ASP A 252 7.71 -25.31 25.78
CA ASP A 252 6.94 -26.53 26.06
C ASP A 252 5.44 -26.37 25.77
N ALA A 253 4.99 -25.18 25.36
CA ALA A 253 3.59 -24.98 25.00
C ALA A 253 3.24 -25.78 23.73
N PRO A 254 2.08 -26.46 23.69
CA PRO A 254 1.70 -27.23 22.52
C PRO A 254 1.36 -26.29 21.35
N LEU A 255 1.90 -26.59 20.18
CA LEU A 255 1.44 -26.01 18.92
C LEU A 255 0.07 -26.64 18.60
N VAL A 256 -0.98 -25.83 18.62
CA VAL A 256 -2.35 -26.28 18.33
C VAL A 256 -2.95 -25.45 17.21
N GLU A 257 -3.83 -26.07 16.44
CA GLU A 257 -4.58 -25.37 15.42
C GLU A 257 -5.58 -24.37 16.03
N ALA A 258 -5.79 -23.26 15.34
CA ALA A 258 -6.77 -22.24 15.69
C ALA A 258 -7.40 -21.61 14.44
N ASP A 259 -8.57 -21.00 14.60
CA ASP A 259 -9.24 -20.25 13.54
C ASP A 259 -8.38 -19.09 13.06
N ILE A 260 -7.82 -18.33 14.01
CA ILE A 260 -6.91 -17.23 13.73
C ILE A 260 -5.54 -17.53 14.32
N VAL A 261 -4.51 -17.54 13.48
CA VAL A 261 -3.10 -17.63 13.91
C VAL A 261 -2.41 -16.30 13.67
N ASN A 262 -1.69 -15.80 14.67
CA ASN A 262 -0.84 -14.61 14.54
C ASN A 262 0.63 -15.01 14.44
N LEU A 263 1.30 -14.61 13.37
CA LEU A 263 2.75 -14.63 13.20
C LEU A 263 3.28 -13.18 13.28
N GLY A 264 3.16 -12.61 14.48
CA GLY A 264 3.36 -11.19 14.73
C GLY A 264 4.83 -10.81 14.91
N TYR A 265 5.43 -10.11 13.94
CA TYR A 265 6.82 -9.63 14.00
C TYR A 265 7.91 -10.71 14.18
N VAL A 266 7.60 -11.96 13.87
CA VAL A 266 8.52 -13.09 14.03
C VAL A 266 9.49 -13.18 12.86
N ILE A 267 8.99 -13.07 11.63
CA ILE A 267 9.82 -13.26 10.42
C ILE A 267 10.89 -12.18 10.25
N ASN A 268 10.77 -11.03 10.92
CA ASN A 268 11.80 -9.98 10.91
C ASN A 268 12.90 -10.18 11.94
N VAL A 269 12.76 -11.09 12.92
CA VAL A 269 13.79 -11.35 13.94
C VAL A 269 14.57 -12.64 13.69
N ILE A 270 14.17 -13.43 12.69
CA ILE A 270 14.86 -14.65 12.28
C ILE A 270 15.89 -14.31 11.18
N GLU A 271 17.18 -14.44 11.49
CA GLU A 271 18.27 -14.18 10.54
C GLU A 271 18.44 -15.27 9.48
N ASP A 272 18.10 -16.52 9.82
CA ASP A 272 18.22 -17.64 8.89
C ASP A 272 17.00 -17.70 7.97
N THR A 273 17.24 -17.59 6.66
CA THR A 273 16.15 -17.51 5.68
C THR A 273 15.38 -18.82 5.53
N ALA A 274 16.00 -19.97 5.79
CA ALA A 274 15.33 -21.26 5.75
C ALA A 274 14.42 -21.45 6.97
N GLU A 275 14.92 -21.10 8.16
CA GLU A 275 14.14 -21.09 9.40
C GLU A 275 12.95 -20.10 9.31
N ARG A 276 13.17 -18.93 8.71
CA ARG A 276 12.13 -17.93 8.49
C ARG A 276 11.00 -18.46 7.59
N ARG A 277 11.36 -19.20 6.54
CA ARG A 277 10.39 -19.88 5.67
C ARG A 277 9.64 -20.96 6.43
N GLU A 278 10.35 -21.77 7.21
CA GLU A 278 9.75 -22.84 8.00
C GLU A 278 8.77 -22.31 9.06
N ALA A 279 9.11 -21.21 9.75
CA ALA A 279 8.22 -20.57 10.70
C ALA A 279 6.90 -20.09 10.05
N LEU A 280 6.98 -19.52 8.85
CA LEU A 280 5.80 -19.10 8.09
C LEU A 280 4.93 -20.30 7.70
N LEU A 281 5.53 -21.40 7.23
CA LEU A 281 4.81 -22.62 6.87
C LEU A 281 4.16 -23.28 8.08
N LYS A 282 4.86 -23.38 9.22
CA LYS A 282 4.30 -23.94 10.46
C LYS A 282 3.14 -23.12 11.00
N ALA A 283 3.26 -21.79 11.00
CA ALA A 283 2.16 -20.92 11.41
C ALA A 283 0.94 -21.12 10.50
N TRP A 284 1.18 -21.28 9.20
CA TRP A 284 0.12 -21.58 8.23
C TRP A 284 -0.54 -22.94 8.49
N GLU A 285 0.22 -24.00 8.75
CA GLU A 285 -0.30 -25.34 9.09
C GLU A 285 -1.29 -25.31 10.28
N LEU A 286 -1.05 -24.45 11.27
CA LEU A 286 -1.92 -24.29 12.43
C LEU A 286 -3.18 -23.45 12.14
N THR A 287 -3.25 -22.79 10.99
CA THR A 287 -4.35 -21.88 10.64
C THR A 287 -5.53 -22.62 10.02
N ARG A 288 -6.70 -22.52 10.64
CA ARG A 288 -7.96 -23.04 10.09
C ARG A 288 -8.71 -22.04 9.21
N ARG A 289 -8.67 -20.74 9.54
CA ARG A 289 -9.35 -19.68 8.77
C ARG A 289 -8.41 -18.59 8.28
N VAL A 290 -7.77 -17.85 9.19
CA VAL A 290 -6.99 -16.65 8.85
C VAL A 290 -5.62 -16.64 9.54
N LEU A 291 -4.56 -16.47 8.77
CA LEU A 291 -3.21 -16.23 9.26
C LEU A 291 -2.91 -14.73 9.18
N ILE A 292 -2.53 -14.13 10.31
CA ILE A 292 -2.04 -12.76 10.38
C ILE A 292 -0.52 -12.80 10.29
N VAL A 293 0.06 -12.17 9.27
CA VAL A 293 1.52 -12.07 9.11
C VAL A 293 1.92 -10.60 9.22
N SER A 294 2.91 -10.30 10.06
CA SER A 294 3.45 -8.95 10.13
C SER A 294 4.96 -8.88 10.29
N ALA A 295 5.55 -7.83 9.75
CA ALA A 295 6.96 -7.53 9.87
C ALA A 295 7.21 -6.02 9.93
N GLN A 296 8.41 -5.62 10.36
CA GLN A 296 8.82 -4.22 10.28
C GLN A 296 9.11 -3.85 8.82
N VAL A 297 8.56 -2.73 8.36
CA VAL A 297 8.76 -2.22 7.00
C VAL A 297 9.86 -1.17 7.00
N LEU A 298 10.73 -1.21 5.98
CA LEU A 298 11.78 -0.23 5.77
C LEU A 298 11.14 1.08 5.37
N ILE A 299 11.29 2.05 6.27
CA ILE A 299 10.86 3.42 6.09
C ILE A 299 12.13 4.24 5.93
N ASN A 300 12.24 5.02 4.86
CA ASN A 300 13.39 5.91 4.61
C ASN A 300 13.49 6.96 5.72
N ASP A 301 14.09 6.57 6.85
CA ASP A 301 14.51 7.48 7.90
C ASP A 301 16.00 7.72 7.71
N SER A 302 16.34 8.96 7.32
CA SER A 302 17.71 9.41 7.01
C SER A 302 18.69 9.37 8.19
N ALA A 303 18.33 8.73 9.29
CA ALA A 303 19.06 8.78 10.54
C ALA A 303 19.14 7.40 11.21
N ASN A 304 19.95 6.46 10.70
CA ASN A 304 20.55 5.47 11.60
C ASN A 304 21.78 4.73 11.03
N ARG A 305 22.89 4.80 11.76
CA ARG A 305 24.06 3.93 11.61
C ARG A 305 23.76 2.58 12.27
N GLN A 306 23.35 1.58 11.49
CA GLN A 306 23.14 0.20 11.95
C GLN A 306 24.18 -0.73 11.28
N VAL A 307 24.62 -1.76 12.00
CA VAL A 307 25.59 -2.75 11.49
C VAL A 307 24.82 -3.78 10.67
N ALA A 308 25.09 -3.86 9.37
CA ALA A 308 24.45 -4.84 8.50
C ALA A 308 24.87 -6.28 8.85
N TYR A 309 23.92 -7.22 8.85
CA TYR A 309 24.15 -8.65 9.06
C TYR A 309 23.12 -9.45 8.27
N GLY A 310 23.55 -10.36 7.39
CA GLY A 310 22.65 -11.06 6.47
C GLY A 310 21.86 -10.08 5.59
N ASP A 311 20.53 -10.26 5.50
CA ASP A 311 19.60 -9.37 4.79
C ASP A 311 18.94 -8.32 5.71
N GLY A 312 19.48 -8.13 6.92
CA GLY A 312 18.98 -7.19 7.92
C GLY A 312 20.11 -6.46 8.65
N VAL A 313 19.83 -6.04 9.88
CA VAL A 313 20.77 -5.33 10.75
C VAL A 313 20.86 -6.01 12.11
N ILE A 314 22.01 -5.89 12.77
CA ILE A 314 22.13 -6.17 14.21
C ILE A 314 21.92 -4.88 14.97
N THR A 315 20.97 -4.89 15.90
CA THR A 315 20.69 -3.75 16.78
C THR A 315 21.72 -3.67 17.92
N ARG A 316 21.75 -2.54 18.65
CA ARG A 316 22.58 -2.38 19.85
C ARG A 316 22.29 -3.42 20.95
N ARG A 317 21.16 -4.13 20.88
CA ARG A 317 20.76 -5.19 21.83
C ARG A 317 21.19 -6.59 21.37
N ASN A 318 22.05 -6.71 20.35
CA ASN A 318 22.43 -7.98 19.72
C ASN A 318 21.23 -8.80 19.20
N THR A 319 20.16 -8.12 18.77
CA THR A 319 19.04 -8.75 18.05
C THR A 319 19.20 -8.55 16.55
N PHE A 320 18.78 -9.52 15.74
CA PHE A 320 18.63 -9.37 14.30
C PHE A 320 17.31 -8.68 14.00
N GLN A 321 17.32 -7.79 13.01
CA GLN A 321 16.12 -7.11 12.52
C GLN A 321 16.21 -6.95 11.00
N LYS A 322 15.28 -7.59 10.28
CA LYS A 322 15.03 -7.29 8.87
C LYS A 322 13.94 -6.23 8.75
N TYR A 323 14.19 -5.24 7.92
CA TYR A 323 13.21 -4.26 7.49
C TYR A 323 12.81 -4.61 6.06
N TYR A 324 11.54 -4.93 5.84
CA TYR A 324 11.02 -5.32 4.53
C TYR A 324 10.53 -4.11 3.76
N GLU A 325 10.64 -4.07 2.44
CA GLU A 325 9.72 -3.23 1.68
C GLU A 325 8.30 -3.83 1.72
N GLN A 326 7.25 -3.02 1.57
CA GLN A 326 5.87 -3.51 1.71
C GLN A 326 5.56 -4.56 0.62
N GLU A 327 5.98 -4.30 -0.61
CA GLU A 327 5.83 -5.24 -1.73
C GLU A 327 6.72 -6.48 -1.57
N GLU A 328 7.92 -6.33 -0.98
CA GLU A 328 8.82 -7.44 -0.67
C GLU A 328 8.15 -8.40 0.33
N LEU A 329 7.54 -7.86 1.39
CA LEU A 329 6.84 -8.66 2.38
C LEU A 329 5.64 -9.40 1.77
N LYS A 330 4.82 -8.71 0.97
CA LYS A 330 3.71 -9.36 0.27
C LYS A 330 4.20 -10.50 -0.61
N SER A 331 5.18 -10.21 -1.47
CA SER A 331 5.74 -11.18 -2.41
C SER A 331 6.34 -12.39 -1.70
N TYR A 332 7.00 -12.17 -0.57
CA TYR A 332 7.54 -13.24 0.27
C TYR A 332 6.44 -14.17 0.82
N ILE A 333 5.34 -13.58 1.33
CA ILE A 333 4.20 -14.34 1.85
C ILE A 333 3.53 -15.13 0.72
N ASP A 334 3.16 -14.44 -0.37
CA ASP A 334 2.43 -15.02 -1.49
C ASP A 334 3.21 -16.18 -2.14
N GLN A 335 4.53 -16.04 -2.31
CA GLN A 335 5.35 -17.08 -2.93
C GLN A 335 5.57 -18.31 -2.06
N ILE A 336 5.60 -18.15 -0.73
CA ILE A 336 5.82 -19.27 0.18
C ILE A 336 4.53 -20.03 0.45
N LEU A 337 3.42 -19.31 0.58
CA LEU A 337 2.12 -19.89 0.90
C LEU A 337 1.29 -20.24 -0.34
N GLU A 338 1.66 -19.70 -1.51
CA GLU A 338 0.93 -19.83 -2.78
C GLU A 338 -0.52 -19.32 -2.68
N VAL A 339 -0.75 -18.29 -1.85
CA VAL A 339 -2.05 -17.66 -1.58
C VAL A 339 -1.90 -16.13 -1.64
N ASP A 340 -2.85 -15.43 -2.26
CA ASP A 340 -2.84 -13.95 -2.32
C ASP A 340 -3.18 -13.32 -0.97
N ALA A 341 -2.16 -12.74 -0.32
CA ALA A 341 -2.31 -12.07 0.96
C ALA A 341 -3.01 -10.69 0.85
N VAL A 342 -3.92 -10.41 1.78
CA VAL A 342 -4.69 -9.15 1.86
C VAL A 342 -3.99 -8.16 2.78
N ALA A 343 -3.59 -7.00 2.26
CA ALA A 343 -3.04 -5.93 3.09
C ALA A 343 -4.13 -5.29 3.95
N ILE A 344 -3.92 -5.22 5.27
CA ILE A 344 -4.81 -4.51 6.20
C ILE A 344 -4.13 -3.32 6.89
N GLY A 345 -2.83 -3.17 6.71
CA GLY A 345 -2.04 -2.03 7.18
C GLY A 345 -0.58 -2.18 6.77
N LEU A 346 0.22 -1.14 7.02
CA LEU A 346 1.65 -1.15 6.69
C LEU A 346 2.39 -2.30 7.38
N GLY A 347 2.91 -3.26 6.62
CA GLY A 347 3.61 -4.43 7.16
C GLY A 347 2.70 -5.47 7.80
N ILE A 348 1.38 -5.44 7.52
CA ILE A 348 0.40 -6.37 8.11
C ILE A 348 -0.48 -6.94 6.99
N TYR A 349 -0.48 -8.27 6.89
CA TYR A 349 -1.19 -9.03 5.88
C TYR A 349 -2.06 -10.11 6.54
N LEU A 350 -3.23 -10.37 5.93
CA LEU A 350 -4.09 -11.50 6.23
C LEU A 350 -4.00 -12.52 5.10
N VAL A 351 -3.89 -13.80 5.45
CA VAL A 351 -3.91 -14.92 4.50
C VAL A 351 -5.07 -15.82 4.86
N PHE A 352 -6.05 -15.92 3.97
CA PHE A 352 -7.28 -16.68 4.19
C PHE A 352 -7.13 -18.10 3.64
N ARG A 353 -7.60 -19.10 4.38
CA ARG A 353 -7.69 -20.49 3.92
C ARG A 353 -8.74 -20.66 2.84
N ASP A 354 -9.86 -19.97 2.97
CA ASP A 354 -10.95 -19.95 2.00
C ASP A 354 -10.90 -18.67 1.16
N GLN A 355 -10.74 -18.83 -0.15
CA GLN A 355 -10.74 -17.71 -1.09
C GLN A 355 -12.08 -16.95 -1.07
N THR A 356 -13.20 -17.65 -0.84
CA THR A 356 -14.53 -17.01 -0.78
C THR A 356 -14.70 -16.13 0.45
N GLU A 357 -14.08 -16.51 1.57
CA GLU A 357 -13.98 -15.67 2.78
C GLU A 357 -13.12 -14.43 2.50
N ALA A 358 -11.99 -14.60 1.81
CA ALA A 358 -11.13 -13.50 1.38
C ALA A 358 -11.87 -12.49 0.48
N GLU A 359 -12.64 -12.98 -0.50
CA GLU A 359 -13.45 -12.12 -1.38
C GLU A 359 -14.60 -11.44 -0.63
N THR A 360 -15.24 -12.14 0.29
CA THR A 360 -16.29 -11.55 1.15
C THR A 360 -15.71 -10.42 2.00
N PHE A 361 -14.54 -10.64 2.60
CA PHE A 361 -13.80 -9.64 3.35
C PHE A 361 -13.38 -8.43 2.48
N ARG A 362 -12.92 -8.66 1.25
CA ARG A 362 -12.59 -7.58 0.31
C ARG A 362 -13.83 -6.77 -0.10
N ALA A 363 -14.94 -7.45 -0.38
CA ALA A 363 -16.18 -6.82 -0.83
C ALA A 363 -16.84 -5.96 0.27
N SER A 364 -16.79 -6.41 1.53
CA SER A 364 -17.38 -5.67 2.65
C SER A 364 -16.75 -4.29 2.83
N ARG A 365 -15.46 -4.11 2.47
CA ARG A 365 -14.74 -2.83 2.56
C ARG A 365 -15.25 -1.74 1.61
N PHE A 366 -16.09 -2.09 0.64
CA PHE A 366 -16.65 -1.15 -0.33
C PHE A 366 -18.10 -0.78 -0.05
N ARG A 367 -18.78 -1.49 0.86
CA ARG A 367 -20.19 -1.25 1.18
C ARG A 367 -20.34 -0.07 2.11
N SER A 368 -21.08 0.93 1.66
CA SER A 368 -21.48 2.05 2.50
C SER A 368 -22.82 1.79 3.21
N HIS A 369 -23.06 2.55 4.27
CA HIS A 369 -24.35 2.54 4.94
C HIS A 369 -25.45 3.12 4.02
N ALA A 370 -26.50 2.34 3.79
CA ALA A 370 -27.72 2.80 3.13
C ALA A 370 -28.87 2.74 4.13
N ALA A 371 -29.71 3.78 4.13
CA ALA A 371 -30.91 3.81 4.96
C ALA A 371 -32.08 3.19 4.20
N THR A 372 -32.82 2.29 4.86
CA THR A 372 -34.05 1.74 4.29
C THR A 372 -35.04 2.89 4.01
N PRO A 373 -35.62 2.97 2.79
CA PRO A 373 -36.54 4.04 2.42
C PRO A 373 -37.69 4.19 3.40
N ARG A 374 -37.98 5.45 3.77
CA ARG A 374 -39.03 5.74 4.76
C ARG A 374 -40.42 5.52 4.16
N LEU A 375 -41.34 5.08 5.00
CA LEU A 375 -42.76 5.00 4.66
C LEU A 375 -43.33 6.41 4.47
N GLN A 376 -43.78 6.72 3.26
CA GLN A 376 -44.35 8.02 2.91
C GLN A 376 -45.87 8.02 2.99
N LYS A 377 -46.50 6.85 2.88
CA LYS A 377 -47.95 6.69 2.87
C LYS A 377 -48.38 5.61 3.85
N ARG A 378 -49.46 5.88 4.60
CA ARG A 378 -50.18 4.84 5.34
C ARG A 378 -51.03 4.05 4.36
N VAL A 379 -50.62 2.81 4.11
CA VAL A 379 -51.33 1.87 3.24
C VAL A 379 -51.73 0.70 4.12
N ARG A 380 -53.04 0.52 4.38
CA ARG A 380 -53.55 -0.57 5.24
C ARG A 380 -52.95 -1.93 4.87
N ARG A 381 -52.93 -2.21 3.57
CA ARG A 381 -52.35 -3.43 3.02
C ARG A 381 -50.85 -3.59 3.28
N PHE A 382 -50.08 -2.53 3.49
CA PHE A 382 -48.68 -2.63 3.92
C PHE A 382 -48.58 -2.80 5.44
N GLU A 383 -49.37 -2.06 6.21
CA GLU A 383 -49.40 -2.14 7.68
C GLU A 383 -49.70 -3.58 8.14
N ASP A 384 -50.64 -4.26 7.48
CA ASP A 384 -51.02 -5.66 7.77
C ASP A 384 -49.85 -6.66 7.60
N TYR A 385 -48.88 -6.36 6.73
CA TYR A 385 -47.72 -7.24 6.45
C TYR A 385 -46.38 -6.60 6.82
N GLN A 386 -46.36 -5.49 7.58
CA GLN A 386 -45.14 -4.72 7.81
C GLN A 386 -44.02 -5.60 8.40
N VAL A 387 -44.32 -6.36 9.45
CA VAL A 387 -43.36 -7.27 10.11
C VAL A 387 -42.82 -8.32 9.14
N LEU A 388 -43.68 -8.86 8.27
CA LEU A 388 -43.31 -9.87 7.28
C LEU A 388 -42.47 -9.27 6.12
N LEU A 389 -42.67 -8.00 5.80
CA LEU A 389 -42.01 -7.30 4.69
C LEU A 389 -40.72 -6.58 5.10
N THR A 390 -40.51 -6.29 6.40
CA THR A 390 -39.29 -5.65 6.90
C THR A 390 -38.02 -6.42 6.51
N PRO A 391 -37.91 -7.76 6.67
CA PRO A 391 -36.73 -8.51 6.23
C PRO A 391 -36.45 -8.37 4.73
N LEU A 392 -37.50 -8.29 3.89
CA LEU A 392 -37.35 -8.05 2.46
C LEU A 392 -36.87 -6.63 2.16
N MET A 393 -37.37 -5.62 2.89
CA MET A 393 -36.90 -4.24 2.77
C MET A 393 -35.42 -4.12 3.16
N ASP A 394 -35.02 -4.74 4.27
CA ASP A 394 -33.64 -4.70 4.76
C ASP A 394 -32.69 -5.41 3.79
N PHE A 395 -33.08 -6.57 3.26
CA PHE A 395 -32.32 -7.25 2.21
C PHE A 395 -32.13 -6.34 0.98
N MET A 396 -33.20 -5.67 0.53
CA MET A 396 -33.11 -4.79 -0.63
C MET A 396 -32.25 -3.55 -0.36
N THR A 397 -32.26 -3.02 0.85
CA THR A 397 -31.36 -1.92 1.27
C THR A 397 -29.90 -2.37 1.28
N GLU A 398 -29.63 -3.60 1.71
CA GLU A 398 -28.29 -4.16 1.75
C GLU A 398 -27.78 -4.51 0.35
N ARG A 399 -28.60 -5.11 -0.51
CA ARG A 399 -28.15 -5.73 -1.78
C ARG A 399 -28.52 -4.95 -3.04
N GLY A 400 -29.47 -4.01 -2.96
CA GLY A 400 -29.93 -3.24 -4.11
C GLY A 400 -30.70 -4.05 -5.17
N ARG A 401 -31.07 -5.30 -4.85
CA ARG A 401 -31.79 -6.22 -5.72
C ARG A 401 -32.77 -7.09 -4.92
N LEU A 402 -33.68 -7.77 -5.63
CA LEU A 402 -34.55 -8.77 -5.01
C LEU A 402 -33.75 -10.03 -4.60
N PRO A 403 -34.16 -10.73 -3.53
CA PRO A 403 -33.56 -12.00 -3.13
C PRO A 403 -33.69 -13.07 -4.23
N ALA A 404 -32.62 -13.82 -4.43
CA ALA A 404 -32.65 -15.09 -5.13
C ALA A 404 -33.19 -16.19 -4.21
N LYS A 405 -33.44 -17.37 -4.78
CA LYS A 405 -34.03 -18.50 -4.04
C LYS A 405 -33.10 -18.92 -2.90
N GLY A 406 -33.61 -18.90 -1.67
CA GLY A 406 -32.87 -19.33 -0.47
C GLY A 406 -32.02 -18.24 0.21
N GLU A 407 -32.01 -17.01 -0.30
CA GLU A 407 -31.31 -15.89 0.35
C GLU A 407 -32.15 -15.20 1.44
N LEU A 408 -33.47 -15.42 1.45
CA LEU A 408 -34.39 -14.85 2.43
C LEU A 408 -35.14 -15.97 3.17
N PRO A 409 -34.90 -16.16 4.49
CA PRO A 409 -35.57 -17.19 5.28
C PRO A 409 -37.11 -17.09 5.25
N GLU A 410 -37.65 -15.87 5.20
CA GLU A 410 -39.08 -15.57 5.19
C GLU A 410 -39.74 -15.75 3.81
N GLU A 411 -38.96 -16.10 2.77
CA GLU A 411 -39.46 -16.30 1.40
C GLU A 411 -40.71 -17.22 1.32
N PRO A 412 -40.79 -18.37 2.04
CA PRO A 412 -41.96 -19.23 2.00
C PRO A 412 -43.23 -18.57 2.56
N GLN A 413 -43.10 -17.79 3.63
CA GLN A 413 -44.22 -17.09 4.28
C GLN A 413 -44.72 -15.95 3.38
N ILE A 414 -43.80 -15.17 2.79
CA ILE A 414 -44.14 -14.12 1.82
C ILE A 414 -44.83 -14.70 0.58
N LYS A 415 -44.42 -15.90 0.13
CA LYS A 415 -45.07 -16.59 -0.99
C LYS A 415 -46.49 -17.03 -0.66
N ALA A 416 -46.72 -17.55 0.55
CA ALA A 416 -48.05 -17.99 0.98
C ALA A 416 -49.05 -16.82 1.05
N GLU A 417 -48.65 -15.70 1.66
CA GLU A 417 -49.53 -14.56 1.90
C GLU A 417 -49.69 -13.64 0.68
N LEU A 418 -48.60 -13.37 -0.05
CA LEU A 418 -48.56 -12.33 -1.09
C LEU A 418 -48.32 -12.88 -2.50
N GLY A 419 -48.15 -14.19 -2.65
CA GLY A 419 -47.93 -14.85 -3.93
C GLY A 419 -46.54 -14.61 -4.54
N GLY A 420 -45.57 -14.14 -3.74
CA GLY A 420 -44.14 -14.11 -4.07
C GLY A 420 -43.45 -12.75 -3.95
N LEU A 421 -42.12 -12.76 -3.98
CA LEU A 421 -41.26 -11.60 -3.67
C LEU A 421 -41.51 -10.38 -4.57
N ARG A 422 -41.77 -10.57 -5.88
CA ARG A 422 -42.09 -9.46 -6.79
C ARG A 422 -43.42 -8.77 -6.45
N ARG A 423 -44.41 -9.55 -6.00
CA ARG A 423 -45.71 -8.99 -5.59
C ARG A 423 -45.59 -8.31 -4.23
N ALA A 424 -44.86 -8.92 -3.31
CA ALA A 424 -44.51 -8.32 -2.03
C ALA A 424 -43.80 -6.96 -2.21
N PHE A 425 -42.83 -6.88 -3.13
CA PHE A 425 -42.16 -5.62 -3.42
C PHE A 425 -43.10 -4.56 -4.03
N LYS A 426 -44.07 -4.94 -4.87
CA LYS A 426 -45.12 -4.01 -5.32
C LYS A 426 -45.95 -3.44 -4.16
N VAL A 427 -46.15 -4.18 -3.08
CA VAL A 427 -46.82 -3.67 -1.87
C VAL A 427 -45.92 -2.67 -1.15
N ILE A 428 -44.61 -2.94 -1.02
CA ILE A 428 -43.63 -2.01 -0.46
C ILE A 428 -43.65 -0.68 -1.23
N LEU A 429 -43.62 -0.73 -2.57
CA LEU A 429 -43.65 0.45 -3.44
C LEU A 429 -44.93 1.30 -3.33
N GLN A 430 -46.02 0.75 -2.79
CA GLN A 430 -47.22 1.55 -2.51
C GLN A 430 -47.02 2.45 -1.28
N ALA A 431 -46.16 2.03 -0.34
CA ALA A 431 -45.89 2.71 0.92
C ALA A 431 -44.58 3.53 0.91
N THR A 432 -43.63 3.22 0.00
CA THR A 432 -42.32 3.90 -0.14
C THR A 432 -42.17 4.64 -1.47
N ASN A 433 -41.10 5.41 -1.65
CA ASN A 433 -40.74 6.03 -2.93
C ASN A 433 -39.86 5.09 -3.79
N GLN A 434 -40.21 4.95 -5.07
CA GLN A 434 -39.45 4.15 -6.04
C GLN A 434 -38.04 4.70 -6.29
N GLU A 435 -37.88 6.03 -6.33
CA GLU A 435 -36.57 6.64 -6.61
C GLU A 435 -35.54 6.36 -5.52
N ASP A 436 -35.99 6.22 -4.26
CA ASP A 436 -35.10 5.86 -3.16
C ASP A 436 -34.54 4.45 -3.36
N TRP A 437 -35.37 3.50 -3.83
CA TRP A 437 -34.91 2.14 -4.16
C TRP A 437 -34.00 2.11 -5.39
N ASN A 438 -34.29 2.93 -6.41
CA ASN A 438 -33.42 3.07 -7.58
C ASN A 438 -32.04 3.62 -7.17
N ALA A 439 -32.01 4.61 -6.27
CA ALA A 439 -30.77 5.17 -5.75
C ALA A 439 -29.95 4.13 -4.97
N ILE A 440 -30.60 3.30 -4.14
CA ILE A 440 -29.94 2.18 -3.45
C ILE A 440 -29.38 1.18 -4.46
N ALA A 441 -30.15 0.77 -5.47
CA ALA A 441 -29.68 -0.15 -6.50
C ALA A 441 -28.46 0.42 -7.23
N GLN A 442 -28.51 1.70 -7.63
CA GLN A 442 -27.37 2.37 -8.27
C GLN A 442 -26.14 2.44 -7.36
N GLN A 443 -26.33 2.76 -6.08
CA GLN A 443 -25.26 2.79 -5.09
C GLN A 443 -24.58 1.43 -4.95
N ARG A 444 -25.36 0.34 -4.84
CA ARG A 444 -24.82 -1.03 -4.78
C ARG A 444 -24.14 -1.46 -6.07
N THR A 445 -24.65 -1.04 -7.23
CA THR A 445 -23.99 -1.24 -8.53
C THR A 445 -22.61 -0.58 -8.55
N GLU A 446 -22.49 0.69 -8.15
CA GLU A 446 -21.21 1.40 -8.14
C GLU A 446 -20.20 0.78 -7.14
N GLU A 447 -20.65 0.32 -5.97
CA GLU A 447 -19.79 -0.36 -5.00
C GLU A 447 -19.29 -1.71 -5.50
N LEU A 448 -20.17 -2.49 -6.12
CA LEU A 448 -19.80 -3.77 -6.71
C LEU A 448 -18.86 -3.56 -7.91
N LYS A 449 -19.06 -2.51 -8.70
CA LYS A 449 -18.15 -2.10 -9.79
C LYS A 449 -16.77 -1.73 -9.27
N LEU A 450 -16.73 -0.92 -8.21
CA LEU A 450 -15.50 -0.52 -7.52
C LEU A 450 -14.74 -1.75 -7.01
N TYR A 451 -15.43 -2.68 -6.36
CA TYR A 451 -14.86 -3.96 -5.93
C TYR A 451 -14.29 -4.76 -7.10
N LEU A 452 -15.06 -4.96 -8.18
CA LEU A 452 -14.62 -5.68 -9.38
C LEU A 452 -13.41 -5.00 -10.04
N ALA A 453 -13.38 -3.67 -10.09
CA ALA A 453 -12.25 -2.90 -10.58
C ALA A 453 -10.99 -3.17 -9.76
N THR A 454 -11.11 -3.26 -8.43
CA THR A 454 -9.94 -3.60 -7.60
C THR A 454 -9.47 -5.05 -7.76
N ALA A 455 -10.38 -5.99 -8.03
CA ALA A 455 -10.01 -7.37 -8.31
C ALA A 455 -9.18 -7.48 -9.61
N LEU A 456 -9.61 -6.77 -10.66
CA LEU A 456 -8.95 -6.71 -11.97
C LEU A 456 -7.50 -6.22 -11.93
N LEU A 457 -7.10 -5.46 -10.90
CA LEU A 457 -5.70 -5.01 -10.72
C LEU A 457 -4.73 -6.14 -10.38
N THR A 458 -5.23 -7.24 -9.81
CA THR A 458 -4.39 -8.36 -9.36
C THR A 458 -4.37 -9.47 -10.40
N HIS A 459 -5.55 -9.91 -10.83
CA HIS A 459 -5.74 -10.94 -11.85
C HIS A 459 -7.13 -10.77 -12.44
N ARG A 460 -7.38 -11.36 -13.61
CA ARG A 460 -8.72 -11.34 -14.21
C ARG A 460 -9.63 -12.32 -13.46
N PRO A 461 -10.64 -11.84 -12.71
CA PRO A 461 -11.46 -12.73 -11.89
C PRO A 461 -12.39 -13.57 -12.77
N LYS A 462 -12.70 -14.77 -12.30
CA LYS A 462 -13.73 -15.65 -12.89
C LYS A 462 -14.95 -15.64 -11.98
N LEU A 463 -16.14 -15.84 -12.56
CA LEU A 463 -17.38 -15.86 -11.78
C LEU A 463 -17.36 -16.87 -10.62
N LYS A 464 -16.64 -17.99 -10.80
CA LYS A 464 -16.50 -19.04 -9.79
C LYS A 464 -15.66 -18.62 -8.57
N ASP A 465 -14.87 -17.57 -8.68
CA ASP A 465 -13.97 -17.10 -7.62
C ASP A 465 -14.75 -16.31 -6.55
N PHE A 466 -15.98 -15.90 -6.85
CA PHE A 466 -16.88 -15.18 -5.94
C PHE A 466 -17.83 -16.11 -5.19
N SER A 467 -18.26 -15.69 -3.98
CA SER A 467 -19.33 -16.34 -3.23
C SER A 467 -20.67 -16.29 -3.96
N ASP A 468 -21.56 -17.24 -3.67
CA ASP A 468 -22.86 -17.33 -4.35
C ASP A 468 -23.70 -16.05 -4.20
N THR A 469 -23.61 -15.39 -3.05
CA THR A 469 -24.31 -14.12 -2.81
C THR A 469 -23.81 -12.99 -3.72
N VAL A 470 -22.48 -12.92 -3.97
CA VAL A 470 -21.89 -11.94 -4.89
C VAL A 470 -22.22 -12.29 -6.35
N ARG A 471 -22.29 -13.57 -6.71
CA ARG A 471 -22.73 -14.00 -8.05
C ARG A 471 -24.16 -13.56 -8.35
N GLU A 472 -25.07 -13.70 -7.38
CA GLU A 472 -26.44 -13.22 -7.52
C GLU A 472 -26.52 -11.68 -7.52
N ASP A 473 -25.62 -10.96 -6.82
CA ASP A 473 -25.50 -9.49 -6.97
C ASP A 473 -25.12 -9.08 -8.37
N ILE A 474 -24.07 -9.70 -8.93
CA ILE A 474 -23.61 -9.43 -10.30
C ILE A 474 -24.76 -9.64 -11.29
N LYS A 475 -25.50 -10.72 -11.14
CA LYS A 475 -26.65 -11.04 -11.99
C LYS A 475 -27.81 -10.08 -11.79
N GLY A 476 -28.11 -9.71 -10.56
CA GLY A 476 -29.23 -8.82 -10.22
C GLY A 476 -29.00 -7.36 -10.61
N LEU A 477 -27.74 -6.89 -10.54
CA LEU A 477 -27.38 -5.48 -10.76
C LEU A 477 -26.85 -5.20 -12.17
N PHE A 478 -26.08 -6.14 -12.76
CA PHE A 478 -25.48 -5.99 -14.10
C PHE A 478 -26.06 -6.95 -15.15
N GLY A 479 -26.91 -7.89 -14.75
CA GLY A 479 -27.44 -8.93 -15.64
C GLY A 479 -26.43 -10.04 -15.96
N THR A 480 -25.25 -9.69 -16.49
CA THR A 480 -24.20 -10.66 -16.86
C THR A 480 -22.84 -10.28 -16.28
N PHE A 481 -22.04 -11.30 -15.94
CA PHE A 481 -20.67 -11.10 -15.46
C PHE A 481 -19.77 -10.36 -16.47
N LYS A 482 -19.97 -10.63 -17.77
CA LYS A 482 -19.23 -9.96 -18.84
C LYS A 482 -19.50 -8.45 -18.85
N HIS A 483 -20.75 -8.04 -18.64
CA HIS A 483 -21.11 -6.63 -18.57
C HIS A 483 -20.50 -5.95 -17.35
N ALA A 484 -20.59 -6.60 -16.18
CA ALA A 484 -19.98 -6.09 -14.95
C ALA A 484 -18.46 -5.88 -15.08
N CYS A 485 -17.75 -6.83 -15.71
CA CYS A 485 -16.31 -6.69 -15.97
C CYS A 485 -16.01 -5.54 -16.94
N ALA A 486 -16.79 -5.38 -18.02
CA ALA A 486 -16.59 -4.30 -18.98
C ALA A 486 -16.76 -2.91 -18.34
N GLU A 487 -17.74 -2.75 -17.44
CA GLU A 487 -17.92 -1.51 -16.70
C GLU A 487 -16.77 -1.23 -15.71
N ALA A 488 -16.30 -2.27 -15.01
CA ALA A 488 -15.16 -2.15 -14.10
C ALA A 488 -13.85 -1.85 -14.83
N GLU A 489 -13.62 -2.46 -15.99
CA GLU A 489 -12.48 -2.18 -16.88
C GLU A 489 -12.52 -0.72 -17.36
N ALA A 490 -13.69 -0.24 -17.83
CA ALA A 490 -13.85 1.16 -18.23
C ALA A 490 -13.56 2.14 -17.09
N MET A 491 -13.98 1.81 -15.86
CA MET A 491 -13.67 2.60 -14.67
C MET A 491 -12.16 2.66 -14.40
N LEU A 492 -11.45 1.53 -14.49
CA LEU A 492 -9.98 1.50 -14.35
C LEU A 492 -9.26 2.31 -15.43
N PHE A 493 -9.70 2.23 -16.69
CA PHE A 493 -9.11 3.05 -17.75
C PHE A 493 -9.23 4.55 -17.45
N SER A 494 -10.40 4.97 -16.95
CA SER A 494 -10.62 6.38 -16.56
C SER A 494 -9.79 6.82 -15.35
N LEU A 495 -9.39 5.88 -14.48
CA LEU A 495 -8.53 6.16 -13.33
C LEU A 495 -7.12 6.62 -13.74
N GLY A 496 -6.62 6.13 -14.88
CA GLY A 496 -5.33 6.50 -15.44
C GLY A 496 -5.29 7.93 -16.00
N ASP A 497 -6.46 8.52 -16.30
CA ASP A 497 -6.56 9.87 -16.83
C ASP A 497 -6.51 10.91 -15.70
N GLN A 498 -5.38 11.64 -15.63
CA GLN A 498 -5.20 12.68 -14.63
C GLN A 498 -6.23 13.81 -14.76
N ALA A 499 -6.65 14.17 -15.97
CA ALA A 499 -7.63 15.25 -16.16
C ALA A 499 -8.99 14.89 -15.54
N VAL A 500 -9.40 13.62 -15.66
CA VAL A 500 -10.63 13.10 -15.04
C VAL A 500 -10.51 13.17 -13.51
N ILE A 501 -9.41 12.69 -12.93
CA ILE A 501 -9.20 12.74 -11.47
C ILE A 501 -9.19 14.19 -10.95
N GLU A 502 -8.54 15.10 -11.66
CA GLU A 502 -8.55 16.52 -11.32
C GLU A 502 -9.95 17.14 -11.39
N GLU A 503 -10.77 16.75 -12.36
CA GLU A 503 -12.17 17.15 -12.45
C GLU A 503 -12.96 16.65 -11.24
N LYS A 504 -12.81 15.37 -10.88
CA LYS A 504 -13.48 14.78 -9.70
C LYS A 504 -13.06 15.47 -8.40
N ILE A 505 -11.77 15.77 -8.24
CA ILE A 505 -11.26 16.57 -7.11
C ILE A 505 -11.91 17.97 -7.08
N ARG A 506 -11.96 18.65 -8.22
CA ARG A 506 -12.55 20.00 -8.33
C ARG A 506 -14.04 20.00 -8.04
N ASN A 507 -14.76 18.96 -8.44
CA ASN A 507 -16.21 18.84 -8.26
C ASN A 507 -16.61 18.22 -6.92
N SER A 508 -15.66 17.68 -6.13
CA SER A 508 -15.96 17.09 -4.83
C SER A 508 -16.73 18.06 -3.93
N LYS A 509 -17.87 17.62 -3.38
CA LYS A 509 -18.68 18.43 -2.46
C LYS A 509 -18.08 18.46 -1.05
N ILE A 510 -17.30 17.44 -0.72
CA ILE A 510 -16.66 17.25 0.58
C ILE A 510 -15.13 17.30 0.46
N GLY A 511 -14.47 17.78 1.51
CA GLY A 511 -13.02 17.90 1.57
C GLY A 511 -12.49 19.32 1.43
N LEU A 512 -11.35 19.57 2.07
CA LEU A 512 -10.58 20.81 1.97
C LEU A 512 -9.79 20.82 0.65
N LYS A 513 -10.23 21.66 -0.29
CA LYS A 513 -9.55 21.87 -1.58
C LYS A 513 -8.38 22.84 -1.42
N LEU A 514 -7.18 22.36 -1.70
CA LEU A 514 -5.96 23.13 -1.82
C LEU A 514 -5.55 23.22 -3.30
N ASN A 515 -4.65 24.15 -3.64
CA ASN A 515 -4.22 24.36 -5.03
C ASN A 515 -3.67 23.11 -5.73
N LYS A 516 -3.14 22.14 -4.97
CA LYS A 516 -2.50 20.93 -5.51
C LYS A 516 -3.06 19.62 -4.93
N SER A 517 -4.11 19.69 -4.11
CA SER A 517 -4.65 18.49 -3.47
C SER A 517 -6.04 18.68 -2.88
N LEU A 518 -6.75 17.57 -2.70
CA LEU A 518 -7.96 17.47 -1.88
C LEU A 518 -7.65 16.72 -0.59
N LEU A 519 -8.00 17.27 0.56
CA LEU A 519 -7.89 16.59 1.86
C LEU A 519 -9.29 16.22 2.35
N VAL A 520 -9.49 14.96 2.73
CA VAL A 520 -10.79 14.44 3.18
C VAL A 520 -10.57 13.63 4.46
N HIS A 521 -11.44 13.78 5.45
CA HIS A 521 -11.42 12.92 6.62
C HIS A 521 -11.76 11.48 6.23
N LEU A 522 -11.13 10.48 6.86
CA LEU A 522 -11.32 9.08 6.50
C LEU A 522 -12.79 8.64 6.56
N SER A 523 -13.56 9.15 7.53
CA SER A 523 -15.00 8.85 7.68
C SER A 523 -15.86 9.27 6.49
N CYS A 524 -15.36 10.17 5.65
CA CYS A 524 -16.09 10.74 4.52
C CYS A 524 -15.62 10.19 3.18
N LEU A 525 -14.76 9.17 3.19
CA LEU A 525 -14.25 8.54 1.97
C LEU A 525 -15.38 7.97 1.11
N GLU A 526 -16.43 7.43 1.73
CA GLU A 526 -17.59 6.84 1.05
C GLU A 526 -18.48 7.86 0.34
N GLU A 527 -18.43 9.13 0.75
CA GLU A 527 -19.17 10.26 0.15
C GLU A 527 -18.46 10.84 -1.08
N LEU A 528 -17.23 10.41 -1.38
CA LEU A 528 -16.49 10.84 -2.56
C LEU A 528 -17.02 10.17 -3.83
N ASP A 529 -16.68 10.78 -4.97
CA ASP A 529 -16.90 10.19 -6.29
C ASP A 529 -16.28 8.78 -6.37
N PRO A 530 -16.97 7.80 -6.97
CA PRO A 530 -16.48 6.42 -7.08
C PRO A 530 -15.05 6.30 -7.64
N LEU A 531 -14.63 7.19 -8.54
CA LEU A 531 -13.26 7.17 -9.05
C LEU A 531 -12.22 7.57 -8.01
N LEU A 532 -12.53 8.53 -7.12
CA LEU A 532 -11.63 8.88 -6.02
C LEU A 532 -11.56 7.77 -4.97
N ARG A 533 -12.70 7.07 -4.75
CA ARG A 533 -12.74 5.86 -3.91
C ARG A 533 -11.88 4.75 -4.50
N LEU A 534 -11.98 4.51 -5.81
CA LEU A 534 -11.12 3.57 -6.53
C LEU A 534 -9.65 3.95 -6.44
N TYR A 535 -9.34 5.23 -6.62
CA TYR A 535 -7.98 5.76 -6.52
C TYR A 535 -7.34 5.48 -5.15
N GLU A 536 -8.09 5.69 -4.07
CA GLU A 536 -7.66 5.34 -2.71
C GLU A 536 -7.56 3.83 -2.51
N ALA A 537 -8.51 3.07 -3.05
CA ALA A 537 -8.55 1.62 -2.92
C ALA A 537 -7.36 0.94 -3.62
N CYS A 538 -6.89 1.47 -4.76
CA CYS A 538 -5.67 1.00 -5.43
C CYS A 538 -4.46 1.07 -4.49
N ALA A 539 -4.34 2.15 -3.73
CA ALA A 539 -3.26 2.34 -2.78
C ALA A 539 -3.42 1.44 -1.55
N SER A 540 -4.58 1.51 -0.89
CA SER A 540 -4.81 0.80 0.37
C SER A 540 -4.85 -0.72 0.19
N ARG A 541 -5.29 -1.24 -0.96
CA ARG A 541 -5.26 -2.68 -1.26
C ARG A 541 -3.84 -3.21 -1.45
N THR A 542 -2.98 -2.42 -2.10
CA THR A 542 -1.64 -2.84 -2.46
C THR A 542 -0.67 -2.64 -1.30
N ILE A 543 -0.74 -1.47 -0.66
CA ILE A 543 0.21 -1.01 0.35
C ILE A 543 -0.38 -1.07 1.77
N GLY A 544 -1.69 -0.98 1.92
CA GLY A 544 -2.32 -0.71 3.20
C GLY A 544 -2.39 0.78 3.54
N ARG A 545 -3.18 1.12 4.55
CA ARG A 545 -3.27 2.48 5.10
C ARG A 545 -2.27 2.68 6.23
N LEU A 546 -1.98 3.95 6.52
CA LEU A 546 -1.28 4.36 7.73
C LEU A 546 -2.17 4.09 8.96
N GLU A 547 -1.56 3.65 10.06
CA GLU A 547 -2.27 3.49 11.34
C GLU A 547 -2.73 4.85 11.89
N GLU A 548 -3.90 4.89 12.53
CA GLU A 548 -4.53 6.14 12.99
C GLU A 548 -4.65 7.19 11.87
N VAL A 549 -4.83 6.75 10.62
CA VAL A 549 -5.09 7.68 9.52
C VAL A 549 -6.38 8.44 9.82
N THR A 550 -6.26 9.76 9.77
CA THR A 550 -7.38 10.67 10.01
C THR A 550 -7.80 11.33 8.71
N VAL A 551 -6.83 11.69 7.86
CA VAL A 551 -7.07 12.45 6.63
C VAL A 551 -6.38 11.75 5.46
N VAL A 552 -7.09 11.64 4.34
CA VAL A 552 -6.58 11.18 3.05
C VAL A 552 -6.35 12.41 2.16
N GLN A 553 -5.19 12.49 1.53
CA GLN A 553 -4.81 13.56 0.62
C GLN A 553 -4.65 13.02 -0.81
N PHE A 554 -5.51 13.48 -1.71
CA PHE A 554 -5.43 13.20 -3.16
C PHE A 554 -4.66 14.33 -3.84
N TYR A 555 -3.65 13.99 -4.65
CA TYR A 555 -2.86 14.98 -5.37
C TYR A 555 -3.47 15.32 -6.73
N VAL A 556 -3.38 16.58 -7.12
CA VAL A 556 -3.76 17.09 -8.44
C VAL A 556 -2.55 16.96 -9.36
N GLY A 557 -2.73 16.35 -10.54
CA GLY A 557 -1.72 16.22 -11.59
C GLY A 557 -0.54 15.31 -11.24
N LYS A 558 -0.66 14.48 -10.21
CA LYS A 558 0.36 13.49 -9.82
C LYS A 558 -0.32 12.18 -9.42
N PRO A 559 0.18 11.01 -9.88
CA PRO A 559 -0.31 9.70 -9.48
C PRO A 559 0.11 9.37 -8.03
N LYS A 560 -0.32 10.18 -7.06
CA LYS A 560 0.10 10.11 -5.66
C LYS A 560 -1.10 10.25 -4.74
N ILE A 561 -1.01 9.56 -3.60
CA ILE A 561 -1.93 9.72 -2.48
C ILE A 561 -1.14 9.79 -1.18
N ALA A 562 -1.67 10.46 -0.16
CA ALA A 562 -1.09 10.42 1.16
C ALA A 562 -2.11 10.16 2.26
N TYR A 563 -1.64 9.52 3.31
CA TYR A 563 -2.38 9.25 4.54
C TYR A 563 -1.74 10.06 5.68
N LEU A 564 -2.54 10.87 6.36
CA LEU A 564 -2.09 11.79 7.40
C LEU A 564 -2.74 11.39 8.73
N SER A 565 -1.91 11.29 9.78
CA SER A 565 -2.36 10.95 11.14
C SER A 565 -2.40 12.20 12.02
N TYR A 566 -3.59 12.48 12.55
CA TYR A 566 -3.89 13.54 13.51
C TYR A 566 -4.60 12.91 14.72
N PRO A 567 -3.88 12.32 15.69
CA PRO A 567 -4.51 11.57 16.79
C PRO A 567 -5.49 12.42 17.61
N GLU A 568 -5.18 13.70 17.81
CA GLU A 568 -6.01 14.65 18.56
C GLU A 568 -7.02 15.40 17.68
N PHE A 569 -7.44 14.83 16.54
CA PHE A 569 -8.31 15.51 15.58
C PHE A 569 -9.61 16.04 16.18
N ASP A 570 -10.23 15.34 17.12
CA ASP A 570 -11.47 15.80 17.76
C ASP A 570 -11.24 16.66 19.01
N SER A 571 -10.12 16.47 19.71
CA SER A 571 -9.84 17.12 21.00
C SER A 571 -9.10 18.45 20.84
N ASP A 572 -8.11 18.53 19.94
CA ASP A 572 -7.36 19.75 19.63
C ASP A 572 -8.05 20.52 18.49
N PRO A 573 -8.41 21.81 18.69
CA PRO A 573 -8.87 22.68 17.62
C PRO A 573 -7.97 22.72 16.38
N HIS A 574 -6.66 22.59 16.57
CA HIS A 574 -5.64 22.64 15.54
C HIS A 574 -4.67 21.48 15.71
N PRO A 575 -5.10 20.24 15.41
CA PRO A 575 -4.34 19.04 15.74
C PRO A 575 -2.98 19.04 15.01
N ALA A 576 -1.96 18.56 15.71
CA ALA A 576 -0.62 18.39 15.16
C ALA A 576 -0.58 17.19 14.21
N LEU A 577 0.07 17.36 13.06
CA LEU A 577 0.39 16.24 12.18
C LEU A 577 1.44 15.38 12.88
N LYS A 578 1.09 14.14 13.25
CA LYS A 578 2.01 13.18 13.86
C LYS A 578 2.85 12.49 12.81
N ALA A 579 2.19 11.96 11.78
CA ALA A 579 2.83 11.20 10.72
C ALA A 579 2.13 11.39 9.37
N LYS A 580 2.90 11.25 8.31
CA LYS A 580 2.44 11.26 6.92
C LYS A 580 3.04 10.08 6.16
N MET A 581 2.21 9.34 5.44
CA MET A 581 2.63 8.28 4.53
C MET A 581 2.19 8.64 3.11
N GLU A 582 3.13 8.84 2.20
CA GLU A 582 2.91 9.14 0.79
C GLU A 582 3.16 7.90 -0.05
N VAL A 583 2.21 7.55 -0.92
CA VAL A 583 2.32 6.43 -1.85
C VAL A 583 2.33 6.99 -3.27
N ASN A 584 3.34 6.62 -4.06
CA ASN A 584 3.37 6.87 -5.48
C ASN A 584 2.75 5.69 -6.22
N LEU A 585 1.64 5.89 -6.92
CA LEU A 585 0.91 4.80 -7.56
C LEU A 585 1.61 4.25 -8.81
N SER A 586 2.57 4.98 -9.39
CA SER A 586 3.29 4.52 -10.58
C SER A 586 4.37 3.49 -10.29
N ASP A 587 5.08 3.61 -9.17
CA ASP A 587 6.17 2.73 -8.77
C ASP A 587 5.97 2.11 -7.39
N LEU A 588 4.80 2.34 -6.79
CA LEU A 588 4.36 1.88 -5.47
C LEU A 588 5.23 2.34 -4.29
N LYS A 589 6.24 3.19 -4.54
CA LYS A 589 7.14 3.65 -3.48
C LYS A 589 6.40 4.41 -2.39
N VAL A 590 6.73 4.04 -1.16
CA VAL A 590 6.18 4.63 0.06
C VAL A 590 7.22 5.53 0.72
N ASN A 591 6.86 6.79 0.96
CA ASN A 591 7.64 7.70 1.80
C ASN A 591 6.87 7.95 3.10
N TYR A 592 7.50 7.72 4.23
CA TYR A 592 6.91 8.00 5.53
C TYR A 592 7.70 9.10 6.24
N THR A 593 6.99 9.97 6.94
CA THR A 593 7.57 11.09 7.67
C THR A 593 6.85 11.20 9.01
N GLU A 594 7.61 11.07 10.10
CA GLU A 594 7.15 11.41 11.44
C GLU A 594 7.59 12.84 11.78
N TYR A 595 6.72 13.60 12.42
CA TYR A 595 6.98 15.01 12.73
C TYR A 595 7.29 15.18 14.21
N HIS A 596 8.35 15.94 14.50
CA HIS A 596 8.68 16.35 15.86
C HIS A 596 7.58 17.24 16.46
N GLN A 597 7.29 17.00 17.73
CA GLN A 597 6.20 17.66 18.45
C GLN A 597 6.55 19.09 18.94
N ASP A 598 7.80 19.54 18.77
CA ASP A 598 8.24 20.88 19.20
C ASP A 598 7.64 22.02 18.35
N ASN A 599 7.43 21.79 17.05
CA ASN A 599 6.77 22.73 16.14
C ASN A 599 6.13 22.01 14.94
N PRO A 600 5.13 21.15 15.16
CA PRO A 600 4.55 20.34 14.10
C PRO A 600 3.71 21.22 13.16
N PRO A 601 3.54 20.79 11.89
CA PRO A 601 2.46 21.29 11.05
C PRO A 601 1.12 21.03 11.73
N ILE A 602 0.18 21.98 11.62
CA ILE A 602 -1.15 21.87 12.23
C ILE A 602 -2.24 21.94 11.17
N LEU A 603 -3.40 21.37 11.49
CA LEU A 603 -4.57 21.40 10.61
C LEU A 603 -5.51 22.56 10.97
N HIS A 604 -6.02 23.25 9.95
CA HIS A 604 -7.03 24.30 10.06
C HIS A 604 -8.30 23.91 9.29
N GLU A 605 -9.39 24.64 9.53
CA GLU A 605 -10.65 24.53 8.78
C GLU A 605 -11.22 23.10 8.75
N LYS A 606 -11.20 22.41 9.91
CA LYS A 606 -11.64 21.02 10.05
C LYS A 606 -13.06 20.75 9.55
N GLU A 607 -13.93 21.76 9.59
CA GLU A 607 -15.31 21.64 9.10
C GLU A 607 -15.39 21.29 7.62
N LYS A 608 -14.34 21.59 6.84
CA LYS A 608 -14.31 21.27 5.40
C LYS A 608 -13.91 19.82 5.13
N LEU A 609 -13.28 19.14 6.08
CA LEU A 609 -12.78 17.77 5.89
C LEU A 609 -13.85 16.71 6.20
N VAL A 610 -14.88 17.06 6.97
CA VAL A 610 -15.93 16.16 7.44
C VAL A 610 -17.30 16.54 6.89
N SER A 611 -18.25 15.62 6.94
CA SER A 611 -19.63 15.86 6.52
C SER A 611 -20.44 16.59 7.59
N SER A 612 -21.61 17.09 7.19
CA SER A 612 -22.46 17.93 8.06
C SER A 612 -23.08 17.17 9.24
N ASP A 613 -23.16 15.85 9.15
CA ASP A 613 -23.65 14.95 10.20
C ASP A 613 -22.54 14.53 11.19
N TYR A 614 -21.27 14.88 10.92
CA TYR A 614 -20.17 14.59 11.82
C TYR A 614 -20.43 15.21 13.21
N PRO A 615 -20.27 14.48 14.33
CA PRO A 615 -20.72 14.93 15.66
C PRO A 615 -20.19 16.30 16.10
N LEU A 616 -18.99 16.69 15.67
CA LEU A 616 -18.35 17.96 16.00
C LEU A 616 -18.40 19.01 14.88
N TYR A 617 -19.11 18.77 13.77
CA TYR A 617 -19.17 19.65 12.60
C TYR A 617 -19.50 21.10 12.97
N GLU A 618 -20.61 21.32 13.69
CA GLU A 618 -21.06 22.66 14.10
C GLU A 618 -20.03 23.37 15.01
N LYS A 619 -19.31 22.61 15.83
CA LYS A 619 -18.27 23.13 16.72
C LYS A 619 -17.07 23.63 15.90
N PHE A 620 -16.65 22.86 14.89
CA PHE A 620 -15.57 23.22 13.98
C PHE A 620 -15.97 24.43 13.12
N ALA A 621 -17.14 24.38 12.48
CA ALA A 621 -17.63 25.45 11.63
C ALA A 621 -17.76 26.80 12.36
N ARG A 622 -18.23 26.77 13.62
CA ARG A 622 -18.31 27.94 14.48
C ARG A 622 -16.92 28.51 14.80
N LEU A 623 -15.96 27.66 15.13
CA LEU A 623 -14.59 28.09 15.42
C LEU A 623 -13.95 28.74 14.19
N THR A 624 -13.98 28.06 13.04
CA THR A 624 -13.41 28.58 11.79
C THR A 624 -14.04 29.91 11.39
N LYS A 625 -15.36 30.07 11.59
CA LYS A 625 -16.03 31.37 11.37
C LYS A 625 -15.48 32.46 12.29
N GLN A 626 -15.25 32.17 13.57
CA GLN A 626 -14.64 33.12 14.49
C GLN A 626 -13.22 33.48 14.06
N GLU A 627 -12.41 32.50 13.65
CA GLU A 627 -11.03 32.73 13.21
C GLU A 627 -10.95 33.59 11.95
N ARG A 628 -11.84 33.37 10.97
CA ARG A 628 -11.97 34.24 9.79
C ARG A 628 -12.41 35.66 10.16
N ASP A 629 -13.39 35.80 11.06
CA ASP A 629 -13.85 37.11 11.54
C ASP A 629 -12.72 37.87 12.26
N TRP A 630 -11.80 37.15 12.92
CA TRP A 630 -10.65 37.70 13.63
C TRP A 630 -9.41 37.89 12.73
N GLY A 631 -9.47 37.49 11.46
CA GLY A 631 -8.35 37.61 10.52
C GLY A 631 -7.18 36.65 10.79
N LEU A 632 -7.41 35.61 11.58
CA LEU A 632 -6.39 34.63 11.94
C LEU A 632 -6.01 33.72 10.75
N LEU A 633 -6.93 33.55 9.79
CA LEU A 633 -6.74 32.68 8.61
C LEU A 633 -6.35 33.45 7.33
N ASP A 634 -5.93 34.71 7.44
CA ASP A 634 -5.61 35.54 6.27
C ASP A 634 -4.31 35.10 5.55
N ASP A 635 -3.40 34.45 6.28
CA ASP A 635 -2.11 33.97 5.74
C ASP A 635 -1.81 32.55 6.21
N PHE A 636 -2.26 31.58 5.43
CA PHE A 636 -2.05 30.16 5.69
C PHE A 636 -0.58 29.74 5.71
N LYS A 637 0.33 30.46 5.04
CA LYS A 637 1.76 30.13 5.06
C LYS A 637 2.35 30.44 6.43
N ALA A 638 1.95 31.56 7.04
CA ALA A 638 2.44 31.98 8.35
C ALA A 638 1.91 31.14 9.51
N ILE A 639 0.75 30.48 9.35
CA ILE A 639 0.12 29.68 10.42
C ILE A 639 0.27 28.17 10.24
N ARG A 640 1.05 27.72 9.25
CA ARG A 640 1.20 26.30 8.92
C ARG A 640 1.64 25.42 10.09
N ASP A 641 2.44 25.96 11.00
CA ASP A 641 2.97 25.26 12.17
C ASP A 641 2.54 25.89 13.49
N ARG A 642 2.72 25.13 14.58
CA ARG A 642 2.25 25.50 15.92
C ARG A 642 2.76 26.87 16.38
N ARG A 643 4.05 27.18 16.19
CA ARG A 643 4.66 28.46 16.59
C ARG A 643 4.10 29.60 15.77
N GLY A 644 3.96 29.43 14.45
CA GLY A 644 3.33 30.41 13.57
C GLY A 644 1.91 30.74 13.98
N TRP A 645 1.12 29.72 14.35
CA TRP A 645 -0.23 29.90 14.86
C TRP A 645 -0.29 30.64 16.21
N LEU A 646 0.55 30.26 17.18
CA LEU A 646 0.62 30.93 18.48
C LEU A 646 1.02 32.40 18.32
N LYS A 647 1.97 32.70 17.44
CA LYS A 647 2.37 34.07 17.10
C LYS A 647 1.20 34.85 16.48
N ARG A 648 0.46 34.24 15.55
CA ARG A 648 -0.70 34.88 14.92
C ARG A 648 -1.81 35.19 15.93
N LEU A 649 -2.06 34.29 16.88
CA LEU A 649 -2.98 34.54 18.00
C LEU A 649 -2.54 35.74 18.83
N GLU A 650 -1.26 35.79 19.22
CA GLU A 650 -0.68 36.90 19.98
C GLU A 650 -0.78 38.25 19.26
N GLU A 651 -0.41 38.30 17.97
CA GLU A 651 -0.48 39.53 17.17
C GLU A 651 -1.90 40.12 17.12
N ASN A 652 -2.91 39.23 17.07
CA ASN A 652 -4.33 39.59 17.04
C ASN A 652 -4.97 39.67 18.44
N GLY A 653 -4.18 39.57 19.52
CA GLY A 653 -4.68 39.66 20.89
C GLY A 653 -5.65 38.53 21.27
N ALA A 654 -5.56 37.39 20.59
CA ALA A 654 -6.42 36.25 20.79
C ALA A 654 -5.76 35.20 21.68
N GLU A 655 -6.56 34.50 22.46
CA GLU A 655 -6.21 33.25 23.12
C GLU A 655 -7.27 32.20 22.75
N LEU A 656 -6.85 30.95 22.59
CA LEU A 656 -7.74 29.84 22.25
C LEU A 656 -7.93 28.96 23.50
N LYS A 657 -9.18 28.86 23.98
CA LYS A 657 -9.54 27.98 25.12
C LYS A 657 -10.51 26.91 24.65
N GLY A 658 -9.98 25.72 24.35
CA GLY A 658 -10.73 24.71 23.60
C GLY A 658 -11.19 25.28 22.26
N TYR A 659 -12.45 25.09 21.89
CA TYR A 659 -13.00 25.57 20.62
C TYR A 659 -13.64 26.96 20.71
N GLN A 660 -13.03 27.86 21.48
CA GLN A 660 -13.51 29.23 21.67
C GLN A 660 -12.34 30.22 21.66
N LEU A 661 -12.44 31.24 20.80
CA LEU A 661 -11.54 32.38 20.82
C LEU A 661 -11.96 33.37 21.90
N ARG A 662 -10.98 33.86 22.64
CA ARG A 662 -11.14 34.91 23.66
C ARG A 662 -10.07 35.98 23.45
N TRP A 663 -10.34 37.17 23.96
CA TRP A 663 -9.32 38.23 24.01
C TRP A 663 -8.37 37.92 25.16
N ARG A 664 -7.06 38.06 24.92
CA ARG A 664 -6.08 37.95 26.00
C ARG A 664 -6.35 39.00 27.07
N LYS A 665 -6.14 38.62 28.33
CA LYS A 665 -6.43 39.49 29.50
C LYS A 665 -5.43 40.63 29.69
N ASP A 666 -4.23 40.49 29.12
CA ASP A 666 -3.13 41.44 29.23
C ASP A 666 -3.11 42.49 28.11
N LEU A 667 -4.16 42.56 27.29
CA LEU A 667 -4.27 43.57 26.24
C LEU A 667 -4.55 44.96 26.80
N ASP A 668 -3.78 45.94 26.31
CA ASP A 668 -4.09 47.35 26.48
C ASP A 668 -5.52 47.69 25.99
N PRO A 669 -6.32 48.47 26.76
CA PRO A 669 -7.69 48.82 26.41
C PRO A 669 -7.87 49.51 25.05
N TYR A 670 -6.91 50.33 24.62
CA TYR A 670 -6.96 51.01 23.33
C TYR A 670 -6.72 50.02 22.18
N ARG A 671 -5.71 49.13 22.31
CA ARG A 671 -5.47 48.04 21.36
C ARG A 671 -6.69 47.11 21.23
N LEU A 672 -7.32 46.76 22.36
CA LEU A 672 -8.53 45.93 22.37
C LEU A 672 -9.69 46.59 21.61
N LYS A 673 -9.87 47.91 21.76
CA LYS A 673 -10.91 48.67 21.03
C LYS A 673 -10.68 48.65 19.51
N ILE A 674 -9.43 48.81 19.07
CA ILE A 674 -9.06 48.73 17.65
C ILE A 674 -9.39 47.34 17.08
N LEU A 675 -8.94 46.28 17.74
CA LEU A 675 -9.15 44.91 17.28
C LEU A 675 -10.64 44.56 17.22
N LYS A 676 -11.43 44.91 18.25
CA LYS A 676 -12.90 44.73 18.24
C LYS A 676 -13.57 45.42 17.05
N ASN A 677 -13.16 46.66 16.73
CA ASN A 677 -13.69 47.39 15.58
C ASN A 677 -13.33 46.71 14.24
N GLN A 678 -12.11 46.16 14.11
CA GLN A 678 -11.70 45.40 12.93
C GLN A 678 -12.55 44.13 12.75
N VAL A 679 -12.76 43.37 13.83
CA VAL A 679 -13.62 42.17 13.81
C VAL A 679 -15.06 42.51 13.42
N GLN A 680 -15.62 43.59 13.97
CA GLN A 680 -16.97 44.05 13.60
C GLN A 680 -17.08 44.41 12.12
N LYS A 681 -16.10 45.15 11.58
CA LYS A 681 -16.05 45.48 10.14
C LYS A 681 -16.01 44.22 9.28
N ARG A 682 -15.17 43.24 9.63
CA ARG A 682 -15.08 41.94 8.91
C ARG A 682 -16.41 41.18 8.95
N ARG A 683 -17.06 41.10 10.11
CA ARG A 683 -18.39 40.48 10.27
C ARG A 683 -19.45 41.09 9.37
N MET A 684 -19.50 42.42 9.30
CA MET A 684 -20.44 43.13 8.42
C MET A 684 -20.16 42.83 6.95
N GLN A 685 -18.89 42.82 6.55
CA GLN A 685 -18.48 42.48 5.18
C GLN A 685 -18.83 41.03 4.82
N HIS A 686 -18.57 40.07 5.72
CA HIS A 686 -18.93 38.66 5.55
C HIS A 686 -20.45 38.48 5.38
N LYS A 687 -21.26 39.13 6.22
CA LYS A 687 -22.74 39.09 6.09
C LYS A 687 -23.21 39.63 4.74
N LYS A 688 -22.64 40.77 4.28
CA LYS A 688 -22.96 41.37 2.98
C LYS A 688 -22.61 40.44 1.81
N ASN A 689 -21.47 39.75 1.89
CA ASN A 689 -21.04 38.79 0.86
C ASN A 689 -21.92 37.53 0.84
N GLN A 690 -22.36 37.03 2.00
CA GLN A 690 -23.29 35.89 2.07
C GLN A 690 -24.66 36.23 1.47
N GLN A 691 -25.20 37.41 1.75
CA GLN A 691 -26.47 37.88 1.15
C GLN A 691 -26.37 37.98 -0.37
N LYS A 692 -25.26 38.52 -0.91
CA LYS A 692 -25.00 38.56 -2.36
C LYS A 692 -24.91 37.17 -2.99
N LYS A 693 -24.28 36.19 -2.33
CA LYS A 693 -24.21 34.80 -2.82
C LYS A 693 -25.60 34.15 -2.84
N LYS A 694 -26.40 34.32 -1.79
CA LYS A 694 -27.78 33.80 -1.76
C LYS A 694 -28.65 34.40 -2.86
N ALA A 695 -28.54 35.70 -3.12
CA ALA A 695 -29.28 36.38 -4.19
C ALA A 695 -28.89 35.92 -5.60
N LYS A 696 -27.61 35.54 -5.82
CA LYS A 696 -27.14 34.98 -7.10
C LYS A 696 -27.62 33.55 -7.33
N ASN A 697 -27.61 32.71 -6.30
CA ASN A 697 -28.09 31.33 -6.43
C ASN A 697 -29.61 31.29 -6.70
N SER A 698 -30.38 32.19 -6.09
CA SER A 698 -31.84 32.29 -6.34
C SER A 698 -32.21 32.84 -7.72
N THR A 699 -31.27 33.45 -8.46
CA THR A 699 -31.49 33.92 -9.85
C THR A 699 -30.99 32.92 -10.90
N THR A 700 -30.41 31.80 -10.48
CA THR A 700 -29.96 30.72 -11.40
C THR A 700 -30.91 29.51 -11.36
N GLU A 701 -31.85 29.48 -10.41
CA GLU A 701 -32.92 28.47 -10.27
C GLU A 701 -34.29 29.00 -10.75
N ALA A 702 -34.34 30.23 -11.31
CA ALA A 702 -35.50 30.84 -11.98
C ALA A 702 -35.11 31.12 -13.43
#